data_AF-A0AA39GRL6-F1
#
_entry.id   AF-A0AA39GRL6-F1
#
_cell.length_a   1.000
_cell.length_b   1.000
_cell.length_c   1.000
_cell.angle_alpha   90.00
_cell.angle_beta   90.00
_cell.angle_gamma   90.00
#
_symmetry.space_group_name_H-M   'P 1'
#
loop_
_entity.id
_entity.type
_entity.pdbx_description
1 polymer ?
#
loop_
_entity_poly.entity_id
_entity_poly.type
_entity_poly.pdbx_seq_one_letter_code
_entity_poly.pdbx_strand_id
1 'polypeptide(L)'
;MAPSMLARALPVGILAARALGLPAHAQYATFLERQSDALDQYDFVVVGAGTAGLTVADRLSEDGQYTVLVVEYGYLDTSHTIEALTVPDIASGPPDIYPPETRMYNISSVPQTGLDGTPKRLAAGAVVGGSSAVNGMVFMRGSAEDYDAWVWAAGEDHRQEFAAEWGWDNLLPYFRKSVTFEPPTAKMVDEYNMTYDVEAAYGGTTPVWSSYRPFNWPATIAMWDAFKQIPGYRFPKEAASGNASGVCWTPNSINPNTERRSFARTGHYEGEPATRGNFHILPAHRVTQLLLSPSSDSDDWVAEGVRLAPREERNDMSKKLREVRARKEVIVAAGAVHTPQVLQRSGIGPRGVLEAAGAEVKVELPGVGENLQDHPNLGISYQFSKQYSPNSGMLQTDPEFAAEALELWETNKTGPYTAYLNSVAFLPLNLISDRAEEIVQSILDQDPGEYLHADADPTVIAGYVQQKETLAKQFQSDDSTLLEVPFSGNPFFSTVLLKSLSRGTLHISPADDGVDPAGRGDMEPVLDFRTFSNPIDLDLVVEMVKGVRGFMSSAPMMEAFGATETSPGGNVTDQDELKAFISRMMSPSTAHPVGTAALAPRELGGVVAPDLTVYGTSKLSIADNSIIPLIPSTHTSSTAYAIGEKVSCAKPDNGEKPMIVVRGELMFVLGCRYDTS
;
A
#
# COMPACT_ATOMS: atom_id res chain seq x y z
N MET A 1 -92.59 -12.58 -7.54
CA MET A 1 -92.90 -11.67 -8.66
C MET A 1 -91.86 -11.90 -9.74
N ALA A 2 -92.30 -12.28 -10.94
CA ALA A 2 -91.46 -12.51 -12.12
C ALA A 2 -91.28 -11.17 -12.92
N PRO A 3 -90.67 -11.15 -14.12
CA PRO A 3 -89.22 -11.09 -14.37
C PRO A 3 -88.84 -10.01 -15.41
N SER A 4 -87.56 -9.84 -15.75
CA SER A 4 -87.18 -9.33 -17.10
C SER A 4 -85.84 -9.89 -17.58
N MET A 5 -85.91 -10.65 -18.68
CA MET A 5 -84.82 -11.13 -19.52
C MET A 5 -84.28 -10.02 -20.44
N LEU A 6 -83.01 -10.16 -20.87
CA LEU A 6 -82.43 -9.94 -22.22
C LEU A 6 -80.89 -9.83 -22.03
N ALA A 7 -79.95 -10.37 -22.82
CA ALA A 7 -79.91 -11.34 -23.91
C ALA A 7 -78.41 -11.74 -24.11
N ARG A 8 -78.18 -12.86 -24.81
CA ARG A 8 -76.87 -13.46 -25.18
C ARG A 8 -76.01 -12.56 -26.09
N ALA A 9 -74.68 -12.68 -25.98
CA ALA A 9 -73.76 -12.92 -27.12
C ALA A 9 -72.30 -13.15 -26.66
N LEU A 10 -71.65 -14.19 -27.20
CA LEU A 10 -70.19 -14.38 -27.18
C LEU A 10 -69.49 -13.29 -28.01
N PRO A 11 -68.20 -13.01 -27.70
CA PRO A 11 -67.25 -12.86 -28.80
C PRO A 11 -65.94 -13.65 -28.61
N VAL A 12 -65.46 -14.09 -29.76
CA VAL A 12 -64.15 -14.65 -30.08
C VAL A 12 -63.03 -13.68 -29.67
N GLY A 13 -61.98 -14.18 -29.01
CA GLY A 13 -60.76 -13.44 -28.70
C GLY A 13 -59.52 -14.23 -29.13
N ILE A 14 -58.82 -13.67 -30.10
CA ILE A 14 -57.68 -14.20 -30.86
C ILE A 14 -56.46 -14.46 -29.95
N LEU A 15 -55.83 -15.63 -30.11
CA LEU A 15 -54.52 -15.98 -29.54
C LEU A 15 -53.43 -15.20 -30.30
N ALA A 16 -52.73 -14.29 -29.61
CA ALA A 16 -51.46 -13.73 -30.07
C ALA A 16 -50.37 -14.16 -29.09
N ALA A 17 -49.64 -15.21 -29.44
CA ALA A 17 -48.42 -15.61 -28.74
C ALA A 17 -47.33 -14.58 -29.05
N ARG A 18 -47.06 -13.69 -28.08
CA ARG A 18 -45.79 -12.93 -28.06
C ARG A 18 -44.77 -13.79 -27.34
N ALA A 19 -43.83 -14.35 -28.10
CA ALA A 19 -42.57 -14.81 -27.56
C ALA A 19 -41.84 -13.59 -26.97
N LEU A 20 -41.94 -13.42 -25.66
CA LEU A 20 -41.05 -12.54 -24.91
C LEU A 20 -39.70 -13.27 -24.85
N GLY A 21 -38.77 -12.90 -25.72
CA GLY A 21 -37.36 -13.18 -25.48
C GLY A 21 -37.01 -12.56 -24.14
N LEU A 22 -36.77 -13.40 -23.13
CA LEU A 22 -36.17 -12.98 -21.88
C LEU A 22 -34.80 -12.36 -22.24
N PRO A 23 -34.53 -11.08 -21.90
CA PRO A 23 -33.19 -10.56 -22.04
C PRO A 23 -32.27 -11.44 -21.17
N ALA A 24 -31.17 -11.87 -21.77
CA ALA A 24 -30.14 -12.67 -21.14
C ALA A 24 -29.75 -12.04 -19.78
N HIS A 25 -29.60 -12.90 -18.78
CA HIS A 25 -29.08 -12.59 -17.46
C HIS A 25 -27.94 -11.58 -17.57
N ALA A 26 -28.07 -10.42 -16.92
CA ALA A 26 -26.91 -9.59 -16.61
C ALA A 26 -25.96 -10.47 -15.79
N GLN A 27 -24.88 -10.94 -16.43
CA GLN A 27 -23.86 -11.72 -15.76
C GLN A 27 -22.98 -10.74 -15.00
N TYR A 28 -23.22 -10.64 -13.69
CA TYR A 28 -22.41 -9.88 -12.74
C TYR A 28 -20.95 -10.35 -12.76
N ALA A 29 -20.02 -9.57 -12.18
CA ALA A 29 -18.73 -10.09 -11.78
C ALA A 29 -18.96 -11.35 -10.95
N THR A 30 -18.33 -12.43 -11.39
CA THR A 30 -18.65 -13.73 -10.84
C THR A 30 -17.83 -13.91 -9.57
N PHE A 31 -18.48 -13.69 -8.43
CA PHE A 31 -18.00 -14.18 -7.15
C PHE A 31 -18.01 -15.70 -7.17
N LEU A 32 -16.84 -16.31 -6.97
CA LEU A 32 -16.67 -17.75 -6.95
C LEU A 32 -16.50 -18.21 -5.50
N GLU A 33 -17.47 -18.95 -4.98
CA GLU A 33 -17.37 -19.57 -3.65
C GLU A 33 -16.39 -20.74 -3.65
N ARG A 34 -16.37 -21.50 -4.75
CA ARG A 34 -15.54 -22.68 -4.90
C ARG A 34 -14.60 -22.49 -6.09
N GLN A 35 -13.33 -22.85 -5.93
CA GLN A 35 -12.57 -23.44 -7.04
C GLN A 35 -13.45 -24.57 -7.64
N SER A 36 -13.35 -25.07 -8.86
CA SER A 36 -14.41 -25.83 -9.57
C SER A 36 -15.48 -24.94 -10.21
N ASP A 37 -15.89 -23.82 -9.61
CA ASP A 37 -16.75 -22.85 -10.32
C ASP A 37 -15.92 -21.91 -11.21
N ALA A 38 -14.62 -21.72 -10.93
CA ALA A 38 -13.73 -20.99 -11.83
C ALA A 38 -13.57 -21.73 -13.17
N LEU A 39 -13.29 -21.03 -14.26
CA LEU A 39 -12.86 -21.65 -15.53
C LEU A 39 -11.52 -22.36 -15.37
N ASP A 40 -11.23 -23.33 -16.24
CA ASP A 40 -9.93 -23.99 -16.28
C ASP A 40 -8.83 -23.07 -16.85
N GLN A 41 -9.22 -22.04 -17.61
CA GLN A 41 -8.29 -21.09 -18.21
C GLN A 41 -8.89 -19.69 -18.40
N TYR A 42 -8.11 -18.67 -18.03
CA TYR A 42 -8.41 -17.24 -18.22
C TYR A 42 -7.40 -16.60 -19.17
N ASP A 43 -7.65 -15.38 -19.63
CA ASP A 43 -6.63 -14.60 -20.34
C ASP A 43 -5.56 -14.14 -19.35
N PHE A 44 -6.00 -13.60 -18.22
CA PHE A 44 -5.14 -13.15 -17.13
C PHE A 44 -5.53 -13.81 -15.81
N VAL A 45 -4.52 -14.15 -15.02
CA VAL A 45 -4.70 -14.56 -13.62
C VAL A 45 -3.92 -13.59 -12.74
N VAL A 46 -4.60 -12.93 -11.81
CA VAL A 46 -4.01 -12.03 -10.81
C VAL A 46 -3.94 -12.74 -9.47
N VAL A 47 -2.76 -12.77 -8.88
CA VAL A 47 -2.49 -13.40 -7.59
C VAL A 47 -2.54 -12.34 -6.48
N GLY A 48 -3.63 -12.29 -5.73
CA GLY A 48 -3.90 -11.31 -4.68
C GLY A 48 -4.92 -10.26 -5.12
N ALA A 49 -6.02 -10.13 -4.36
CA ALA A 49 -7.00 -9.05 -4.48
C ALA A 49 -6.65 -7.88 -3.55
N GLY A 50 -5.36 -7.54 -3.47
CA GLY A 50 -4.88 -6.38 -2.72
C GLY A 50 -5.11 -5.06 -3.44
N THR A 51 -4.48 -4.00 -2.94
CA THR A 51 -4.60 -2.64 -3.48
C THR A 51 -4.29 -2.58 -4.98
N ALA A 52 -3.10 -3.04 -5.37
CA ALA A 52 -2.67 -3.04 -6.76
C ALA A 52 -3.35 -4.16 -7.58
N GLY A 53 -3.53 -5.35 -7.00
CA GLY A 53 -4.13 -6.50 -7.70
C GLY A 53 -5.56 -6.27 -8.18
N LEU A 54 -6.43 -5.68 -7.34
CA LEU A 54 -7.78 -5.31 -7.78
C LEU A 54 -7.76 -4.19 -8.82
N THR A 55 -6.86 -3.22 -8.68
CA THR A 55 -6.68 -2.14 -9.68
C THR A 55 -6.34 -2.73 -11.06
N VAL A 56 -5.38 -3.66 -11.12
CA VAL A 56 -5.01 -4.35 -12.37
C VAL A 56 -6.19 -5.13 -12.94
N ALA A 57 -6.90 -5.90 -12.10
CA ALA A 57 -8.00 -6.74 -12.54
C ALA A 57 -9.20 -5.95 -13.08
N ASP A 58 -9.54 -4.84 -12.43
CA ASP A 58 -10.55 -3.89 -12.90
C ASP A 58 -10.22 -3.44 -14.32
N ARG A 59 -9.03 -2.87 -14.52
CA ARG A 59 -8.63 -2.28 -15.80
C ARG A 59 -8.44 -3.30 -16.92
N LEU A 60 -7.97 -4.52 -16.60
CA LEU A 60 -7.88 -5.60 -17.58
C LEU A 60 -9.26 -6.10 -18.05
N SER A 61 -10.27 -6.04 -17.17
CA SER A 61 -11.63 -6.51 -17.49
C SER A 61 -12.53 -5.46 -18.14
N GLU A 62 -12.19 -4.18 -18.05
CA GLU A 62 -13.02 -3.02 -18.41
C GLU A 62 -13.55 -3.02 -19.86
N ASP A 63 -12.80 -3.55 -20.82
CA ASP A 63 -13.21 -3.58 -22.24
C ASP A 63 -14.06 -4.80 -22.62
N GLY A 64 -14.27 -5.74 -21.69
CA GLY A 64 -14.99 -6.99 -21.93
C GLY A 64 -14.27 -8.01 -22.82
N GLN A 65 -13.09 -7.71 -23.36
CA GLN A 65 -12.37 -8.58 -24.29
C GLN A 65 -11.64 -9.73 -23.59
N TYR A 66 -11.17 -9.48 -22.37
CA TYR A 66 -10.32 -10.42 -21.64
C TYR A 66 -11.02 -10.99 -20.41
N THR A 67 -10.89 -12.30 -20.23
CA THR A 67 -11.31 -12.97 -19.00
C THR A 67 -10.23 -12.86 -17.94
N VAL A 68 -10.59 -12.40 -16.74
CA VAL A 68 -9.67 -12.15 -15.62
C VAL A 68 -10.14 -12.95 -14.41
N LEU A 69 -9.22 -13.71 -13.81
CA LEU A 69 -9.42 -14.32 -12.49
C LEU A 69 -8.50 -13.63 -11.47
N VAL A 70 -9.06 -13.19 -10.36
CA VAL A 70 -8.30 -12.78 -9.17
C VAL A 70 -8.45 -13.84 -8.10
N VAL A 71 -7.34 -14.33 -7.55
CA VAL A 71 -7.34 -15.29 -6.44
C VAL A 71 -6.84 -14.60 -5.18
N GLU A 72 -7.62 -14.65 -4.10
CA GLU A 72 -7.32 -13.95 -2.85
C GLU A 72 -7.37 -14.88 -1.65
N TYR A 73 -6.34 -14.81 -0.80
CA TYR A 73 -6.29 -15.62 0.43
C TYR A 73 -7.35 -15.16 1.45
N GLY A 74 -7.54 -13.85 1.57
CA GLY A 74 -8.55 -13.22 2.39
C GLY A 74 -9.99 -13.54 2.00
N TYR A 75 -10.91 -13.35 2.95
CA TYR A 75 -12.34 -13.44 2.66
C TYR A 75 -12.83 -12.18 1.93
N LEU A 76 -13.97 -12.31 1.24
CA LEU A 76 -14.77 -11.16 0.85
C LEU A 76 -15.61 -10.73 2.06
N ASP A 77 -15.05 -9.88 2.90
CA ASP A 77 -15.74 -9.36 4.06
C ASP A 77 -16.68 -8.22 3.65
N THR A 78 -17.98 -8.38 3.90
CA THR A 78 -19.04 -7.38 3.64
C THR A 78 -19.63 -6.77 4.92
N SER A 79 -18.96 -6.96 6.06
CA SER A 79 -19.41 -6.44 7.34
C SER A 79 -19.37 -4.91 7.36
N HIS A 80 -20.24 -4.32 8.19
CA HIS A 80 -20.34 -2.88 8.35
C HIS A 80 -19.02 -2.25 8.85
N THR A 81 -18.29 -2.94 9.73
CA THR A 81 -17.08 -2.40 10.38
C THR A 81 -15.84 -2.40 9.51
N ILE A 82 -15.86 -2.99 8.30
CA ILE A 82 -14.73 -2.84 7.37
C ILE A 82 -14.66 -1.41 6.80
N GLU A 83 -15.81 -0.76 6.71
CA GLU A 83 -15.97 0.58 6.18
C GLU A 83 -16.20 1.65 7.25
N ALA A 84 -16.81 1.28 8.38
CA ALA A 84 -17.17 2.21 9.45
C ALA A 84 -15.93 2.78 10.16
N LEU A 85 -15.89 4.10 10.32
CA LEU A 85 -14.73 4.82 10.86
C LEU A 85 -14.98 5.54 12.18
N THR A 86 -16.24 5.85 12.47
CA THR A 86 -16.59 6.63 13.66
C THR A 86 -17.16 5.72 14.75
N VAL A 87 -16.94 6.11 16.01
CA VAL A 87 -17.49 5.36 17.15
C VAL A 87 -19.02 5.19 17.04
N PRO A 88 -19.82 6.23 16.69
CA PRO A 88 -21.26 6.06 16.47
C PRO A 88 -21.59 5.09 15.33
N ASP A 89 -20.90 5.19 14.18
CA ASP A 89 -21.15 4.31 13.04
C ASP A 89 -20.91 2.85 13.41
N ILE A 90 -19.76 2.56 14.01
CA ILE A 90 -19.40 1.21 14.48
C ILE A 90 -20.44 0.69 15.48
N ALA A 91 -20.87 1.50 16.45
CA ALA A 91 -21.82 1.10 17.48
C ALA A 91 -23.24 0.88 16.95
N SER A 92 -23.61 1.55 15.85
CA SER A 92 -24.94 1.44 15.22
C SER A 92 -25.09 0.27 14.24
N GLY A 93 -23.96 -0.37 13.87
CA GLY A 93 -23.92 -1.43 12.87
C GLY A 93 -24.52 -2.76 13.33
N PRO A 94 -24.93 -3.63 12.39
CA PRO A 94 -25.26 -5.02 12.71
C PRO A 94 -24.03 -5.75 13.27
N PRO A 95 -24.23 -6.89 13.97
CA PRO A 95 -23.12 -7.74 14.40
C PRO A 95 -22.22 -8.14 13.23
N ASP A 96 -20.91 -8.10 13.45
CA ASP A 96 -19.94 -8.44 12.41
C ASP A 96 -20.00 -9.92 12.04
N ILE A 97 -20.06 -10.16 10.73
CA ILE A 97 -19.90 -11.50 10.14
C ILE A 97 -18.42 -11.91 10.18
N TYR A 98 -17.52 -10.93 10.06
CA TYR A 98 -16.07 -11.11 10.08
C TYR A 98 -15.42 -10.17 11.10
N PRO A 99 -14.94 -10.70 12.24
CA PRO A 99 -14.22 -9.91 13.23
C PRO A 99 -12.92 -9.31 12.66
N PRO A 100 -12.46 -8.14 13.16
CA PRO A 100 -11.24 -7.47 12.67
C PRO A 100 -9.99 -8.35 12.63
N GLU A 101 -9.82 -9.26 13.60
CA GLU A 101 -8.69 -10.20 13.65
C GLU A 101 -8.61 -11.16 12.46
N THR A 102 -9.73 -11.37 11.75
CA THR A 102 -9.78 -12.24 10.56
C THR A 102 -9.28 -11.55 9.30
N ARG A 103 -9.16 -10.21 9.33
CA ARG A 103 -8.74 -9.34 8.20
C ARG A 103 -7.23 -9.17 8.09
N MET A 104 -6.45 -9.77 8.99
CA MET A 104 -5.00 -9.61 9.04
C MET A 104 -4.30 -10.96 8.87
N TYR A 105 -3.15 -10.95 8.20
CA TYR A 105 -2.20 -12.06 8.28
C TYR A 105 -1.59 -12.13 9.68
N ASN A 106 -1.21 -13.33 10.11
CA ASN A 106 -0.56 -13.55 11.40
C ASN A 106 0.96 -13.67 11.22
N ILE A 107 1.61 -12.57 10.88
CA ILE A 107 3.05 -12.53 10.58
C ILE A 107 3.82 -12.03 11.80
N SER A 108 4.87 -12.76 12.15
CA SER A 108 5.85 -12.35 13.17
C SER A 108 7.26 -12.55 12.64
N SER A 109 8.13 -11.58 12.91
CA SER A 109 9.53 -11.65 12.53
C SER A 109 10.30 -12.65 13.40
N VAL A 110 11.50 -13.01 12.96
CA VAL A 110 12.53 -13.54 13.87
C VAL A 110 12.87 -12.49 14.95
N PRO A 111 13.49 -12.88 16.07
CA PRO A 111 13.99 -11.94 17.07
C PRO A 111 14.88 -10.84 16.47
N GLN A 112 14.58 -9.57 16.77
CA GLN A 112 15.27 -8.43 16.17
C GLN A 112 16.44 -7.96 17.04
N THR A 113 17.67 -8.30 16.63
CA THR A 113 18.90 -8.08 17.42
C THR A 113 19.33 -6.62 17.55
N GLY A 114 19.01 -5.78 16.55
CA GLY A 114 19.21 -4.33 16.64
C GLY A 114 18.22 -3.61 17.55
N LEU A 115 17.15 -4.30 17.96
CA LEU A 115 16.11 -3.82 18.86
C LEU A 115 16.22 -4.48 20.25
N ASP A 116 15.11 -4.89 20.85
CA ASP A 116 15.03 -5.52 22.16
C ASP A 116 15.21 -7.06 22.14
N GLY A 117 15.59 -7.64 21.01
CA GLY A 117 15.77 -9.09 20.87
C GLY A 117 14.46 -9.89 20.87
N THR A 118 13.30 -9.25 20.66
CA THR A 118 12.00 -9.94 20.57
C THR A 118 11.47 -9.99 19.13
N PRO A 119 10.66 -11.00 18.78
CA PRO A 119 9.86 -11.00 17.55
C PRO A 119 8.95 -9.78 17.45
N LYS A 120 8.80 -9.23 16.26
CA LYS A 120 7.93 -8.07 15.97
C LYS A 120 6.83 -8.48 14.99
N ARG A 121 5.63 -7.94 15.18
CA ARG A 121 4.50 -8.20 14.28
C ARG A 121 4.58 -7.30 13.05
N LEU A 122 4.18 -7.83 11.91
CA LEU A 122 3.93 -7.05 10.69
C LEU A 122 2.44 -7.11 10.40
N ALA A 123 1.80 -5.94 10.31
CA ALA A 123 0.41 -5.86 9.88
C ALA A 123 0.33 -5.91 8.34
N ALA A 124 -0.48 -6.82 7.81
CA ALA A 124 -0.78 -6.94 6.39
C ALA A 124 -2.22 -7.45 6.24
N GLY A 125 -3.00 -6.85 5.33
CA GLY A 125 -4.40 -7.21 5.16
C GLY A 125 -4.58 -8.57 4.46
N ALA A 126 -5.37 -9.44 5.06
CA ALA A 126 -5.78 -10.76 4.56
C ALA A 126 -7.30 -10.76 4.29
N VAL A 127 -7.74 -9.88 3.39
CA VAL A 127 -9.15 -9.62 3.02
C VAL A 127 -9.18 -9.07 1.59
N VAL A 128 -10.28 -9.24 0.86
CA VAL A 128 -10.44 -8.58 -0.45
C VAL A 128 -10.33 -7.05 -0.28
N GLY A 129 -9.43 -6.44 -1.04
CA GLY A 129 -8.94 -5.06 -0.85
C GLY A 129 -7.54 -4.99 -0.22
N GLY A 130 -7.06 -6.09 0.36
CA GLY A 130 -5.77 -6.22 1.02
C GLY A 130 -5.56 -5.16 2.11
N SER A 131 -4.33 -4.66 2.22
CA SER A 131 -3.97 -3.68 3.24
C SER A 131 -4.74 -2.35 3.12
N SER A 132 -5.29 -1.98 1.94
CA SER A 132 -6.13 -0.77 1.84
C SER A 132 -7.43 -0.86 2.66
N ALA A 133 -7.94 -2.08 2.90
CA ALA A 133 -9.12 -2.32 3.72
C ALA A 133 -8.88 -2.12 5.23
N VAL A 134 -7.62 -2.10 5.67
CA VAL A 134 -7.24 -2.09 7.09
C VAL A 134 -6.19 -1.03 7.45
N ASN A 135 -5.75 -0.21 6.49
CA ASN A 135 -4.74 0.81 6.71
C ASN A 135 -5.25 1.98 7.58
N GLY A 136 -4.32 2.85 7.98
CA GLY A 136 -4.59 4.11 8.68
C GLY A 136 -5.18 5.23 7.80
N MET A 137 -5.52 4.96 6.54
CA MET A 137 -6.21 5.87 5.60
C MET A 137 -5.52 7.19 5.27
N VAL A 138 -4.32 7.50 5.75
CA VAL A 138 -3.57 8.66 5.25
C VAL A 138 -3.26 8.43 3.76
N PHE A 139 -3.65 9.37 2.90
CA PHE A 139 -3.61 9.19 1.46
C PHE A 139 -2.76 10.25 0.76
N MET A 140 -1.46 10.16 0.98
CA MET A 140 -0.47 11.11 0.48
C MET A 140 0.41 10.50 -0.61
N ARG A 141 1.33 11.29 -1.14
CA ARG A 141 2.40 10.87 -2.05
C ARG A 141 3.73 11.39 -1.52
N GLY A 142 4.84 10.74 -1.90
CA GLY A 142 6.19 11.28 -1.68
C GLY A 142 6.46 12.47 -2.60
N SER A 143 7.61 13.11 -2.41
CA SER A 143 8.13 14.11 -3.33
C SER A 143 8.50 13.48 -4.68
N ALA A 144 8.63 14.29 -5.73
CA ALA A 144 9.08 13.83 -7.04
C ALA A 144 10.41 13.06 -6.96
N GLU A 145 11.34 13.58 -6.14
CA GLU A 145 12.63 12.97 -5.87
C GLU A 145 12.55 11.55 -5.27
N ASP A 146 11.50 11.20 -4.51
CA ASP A 146 11.35 9.84 -3.98
C ASP A 146 11.13 8.81 -5.09
N TYR A 147 10.50 9.20 -6.19
CA TYR A 147 10.23 8.33 -7.33
C TYR A 147 11.34 8.39 -8.37
N ASP A 148 11.97 9.55 -8.55
CA ASP A 148 13.17 9.67 -9.37
C ASP A 148 14.34 8.88 -8.78
N ALA A 149 14.37 8.68 -7.46
CA ALA A 149 15.33 7.79 -6.81
C ALA A 149 15.22 6.33 -7.29
N TRP A 150 14.07 5.87 -7.77
CA TRP A 150 13.96 4.53 -8.36
C TRP A 150 14.77 4.43 -9.66
N VAL A 151 14.82 5.51 -10.42
CA VAL A 151 15.61 5.65 -11.65
C VAL A 151 17.10 5.81 -11.32
N TRP A 152 17.44 6.53 -10.25
CA TRP A 152 18.83 6.71 -9.83
C TRP A 152 19.44 5.40 -9.30
N ALA A 153 18.67 4.62 -8.53
CA ALA A 153 19.09 3.35 -7.97
C ALA A 153 19.33 2.25 -9.02
N ALA A 154 18.85 2.43 -10.26
CA ALA A 154 19.16 1.54 -11.37
C ALA A 154 20.61 1.68 -11.88
N GLY A 155 21.37 2.68 -11.40
CA GLY A 155 22.73 2.95 -11.83
C GLY A 155 22.80 3.68 -13.18
N GLU A 156 23.97 4.24 -13.50
CA GLU A 156 24.16 5.09 -14.68
C GLU A 156 23.88 4.35 -16.00
N ASP A 157 24.32 3.09 -16.09
CA ASP A 157 24.24 2.29 -17.32
C ASP A 157 22.78 1.96 -17.73
N HIS A 158 21.87 1.91 -16.76
CA HIS A 158 20.46 1.57 -16.98
C HIS A 158 19.52 2.77 -16.81
N ARG A 159 20.04 3.91 -16.35
CA ARG A 159 19.23 5.08 -15.98
C ARG A 159 18.24 5.48 -17.08
N GLN A 160 18.68 5.48 -18.34
CA GLN A 160 17.82 5.92 -19.45
C GLN A 160 16.62 4.99 -19.66
N GLU A 161 16.81 3.67 -19.56
CA GLU A 161 15.74 2.68 -19.72
C GLU A 161 14.72 2.81 -18.58
N PHE A 162 15.20 2.92 -17.35
CA PHE A 162 14.34 3.10 -16.18
C PHE A 162 13.65 4.46 -16.20
N ALA A 163 14.33 5.54 -16.61
CA ALA A 163 13.75 6.88 -16.73
C ALA A 163 12.66 6.99 -17.81
N ALA A 164 12.66 6.12 -18.82
CA ALA A 164 11.61 6.09 -19.83
C ALA A 164 10.27 5.64 -19.23
N GLU A 165 10.31 4.91 -18.12
CA GLU A 165 9.13 4.24 -17.54
C GLU A 165 8.80 4.67 -16.13
N TRP A 166 9.83 4.94 -15.34
CA TRP A 166 9.76 5.20 -13.92
C TRP A 166 10.37 6.57 -13.62
N GLY A 167 10.05 7.11 -12.45
CA GLY A 167 10.26 8.52 -12.12
C GLY A 167 8.94 9.26 -11.97
N TRP A 168 9.01 10.45 -11.38
CA TRP A 168 7.83 11.22 -11.00
C TRP A 168 6.91 11.53 -12.19
N ASP A 169 7.46 12.05 -13.28
CA ASP A 169 6.68 12.48 -14.44
C ASP A 169 5.94 11.31 -15.11
N ASN A 170 6.53 10.10 -15.06
CA ASN A 170 5.93 8.89 -15.62
C ASN A 170 4.91 8.23 -14.67
N LEU A 171 4.94 8.55 -13.38
CA LEU A 171 4.00 8.03 -12.38
C LEU A 171 2.84 8.99 -12.08
N LEU A 172 3.05 10.31 -12.18
CA LEU A 172 2.04 11.32 -11.88
C LEU A 172 0.71 11.12 -12.63
N PRO A 173 0.68 10.76 -13.94
CA PRO A 173 -0.58 10.46 -14.62
C PRO A 173 -1.37 9.32 -13.97
N TYR A 174 -0.68 8.29 -13.47
CA TYR A 174 -1.30 7.14 -12.83
C TYR A 174 -1.71 7.43 -11.39
N PHE A 175 -0.94 8.26 -10.68
CA PHE A 175 -1.34 8.83 -9.39
C PHE A 175 -2.59 9.69 -9.48
N ARG A 176 -2.75 10.45 -10.57
CA ARG A 176 -3.96 11.24 -10.82
C ARG A 176 -5.12 10.32 -11.17
N LYS A 177 -4.91 9.37 -12.09
CA LYS A 177 -5.94 8.42 -12.55
C LYS A 177 -6.50 7.58 -11.41
N SER A 178 -5.67 7.15 -10.46
CA SER A 178 -6.05 6.18 -9.43
C SER A 178 -7.06 6.67 -8.39
N VAL A 179 -7.43 7.95 -8.40
CA VAL A 179 -8.21 8.56 -7.31
C VAL A 179 -9.20 9.60 -7.81
N THR A 180 -10.34 9.71 -7.14
CA THR A 180 -11.21 10.88 -7.16
C THR A 180 -10.94 11.71 -5.90
N PHE A 181 -10.44 12.93 -6.08
CA PHE A 181 -10.16 13.84 -4.96
C PHE A 181 -11.34 14.76 -4.71
N GLU A 182 -11.74 14.87 -3.44
CA GLU A 182 -12.72 15.86 -2.98
C GLU A 182 -11.99 16.98 -2.21
N PRO A 183 -12.02 18.23 -2.71
CA PRO A 183 -11.45 19.36 -2.02
C PRO A 183 -12.08 19.60 -0.63
N PRO A 184 -11.36 20.25 0.30
CA PRO A 184 -11.95 20.64 1.57
C PRO A 184 -13.11 21.62 1.33
N THR A 185 -14.15 21.52 2.16
CA THR A 185 -15.30 22.44 2.07
C THR A 185 -14.86 23.89 2.34
N ALA A 186 -15.65 24.86 1.87
CA ALA A 186 -15.39 26.28 2.15
C ALA A 186 -15.23 26.57 3.65
N LYS A 187 -16.03 25.91 4.50
CA LYS A 187 -15.91 25.99 5.96
C LYS A 187 -14.55 25.54 6.46
N MET A 188 -14.03 24.42 5.95
CA MET A 188 -12.71 23.90 6.36
C MET A 188 -11.57 24.82 5.92
N VAL A 189 -11.70 25.43 4.73
CA VAL A 189 -10.75 26.44 4.26
C VAL A 189 -10.79 27.66 5.18
N ASP A 190 -11.98 28.19 5.48
CA ASP A 190 -12.15 29.40 6.30
C ASP A 190 -11.75 29.19 7.77
N GLU A 191 -12.09 28.05 8.36
CA GLU A 191 -11.84 27.78 9.80
C GLU A 191 -10.41 27.31 10.08
N TYR A 192 -9.82 26.54 9.18
CA TYR A 192 -8.54 25.86 9.44
C TYR A 192 -7.40 26.35 8.54
N ASN A 193 -7.68 27.22 7.55
CA ASN A 193 -6.74 27.60 6.50
C ASN A 193 -6.19 26.39 5.74
N MET A 194 -7.06 25.43 5.42
CA MET A 194 -6.67 24.26 4.63
C MET A 194 -6.29 24.65 3.21
N THR A 195 -5.18 24.11 2.74
CA THR A 195 -4.66 24.31 1.39
C THR A 195 -4.77 23.03 0.57
N TYR A 196 -4.95 23.18 -0.73
CA TYR A 196 -5.02 22.09 -1.71
C TYR A 196 -4.69 22.63 -3.10
N ASP A 197 -4.35 21.75 -4.05
CA ASP A 197 -4.15 22.11 -5.45
C ASP A 197 -4.59 20.98 -6.40
N VAL A 198 -5.82 21.11 -6.93
CA VAL A 198 -6.42 20.10 -7.81
C VAL A 198 -5.64 19.96 -9.11
N GLU A 199 -5.33 21.07 -9.77
CA GLU A 199 -4.66 21.06 -11.09
C GLU A 199 -3.25 20.48 -11.02
N ALA A 200 -2.54 20.71 -9.91
CA ALA A 200 -1.18 20.23 -9.72
C ALA A 200 -1.11 18.75 -9.32
N ALA A 201 -2.09 18.23 -8.56
CA ALA A 201 -1.99 16.89 -7.96
C ALA A 201 -3.08 15.90 -8.40
N TYR A 202 -4.27 16.34 -8.81
CA TYR A 202 -5.42 15.46 -8.98
C TYR A 202 -6.02 15.58 -10.40
N GLY A 203 -7.02 14.77 -10.71
CA GLY A 203 -7.68 14.77 -12.03
C GLY A 203 -8.30 13.44 -12.46
N GLY A 204 -8.19 12.38 -11.66
CA GLY A 204 -8.85 11.11 -11.94
C GLY A 204 -10.32 11.07 -11.48
N THR A 205 -11.00 10.03 -11.95
CA THR A 205 -12.42 9.75 -11.67
C THR A 205 -12.62 8.33 -11.14
N THR A 206 -11.54 7.63 -10.80
CA THR A 206 -11.58 6.30 -10.19
C THR A 206 -12.28 6.39 -8.84
N PRO A 207 -13.26 5.51 -8.52
CA PRO A 207 -14.04 5.61 -7.30
C PRO A 207 -13.28 5.15 -6.03
N VAL A 208 -11.96 5.38 -6.01
CA VAL A 208 -11.12 5.44 -4.82
C VAL A 208 -11.04 6.91 -4.41
N TRP A 209 -11.63 7.26 -3.27
CA TRP A 209 -11.75 8.63 -2.79
C TRP A 209 -10.57 9.08 -1.94
N SER A 210 -10.13 10.31 -2.17
CA SER A 210 -9.22 11.06 -1.31
C SER A 210 -9.93 12.34 -0.86
N SER A 211 -10.24 12.46 0.42
CA SER A 211 -10.99 13.59 0.96
C SER A 211 -10.50 13.95 2.36
N TYR A 212 -10.78 15.17 2.81
CA TYR A 212 -10.39 15.61 4.15
C TYR A 212 -11.48 15.37 5.17
N ARG A 213 -11.10 15.03 6.40
CA ARG A 213 -12.06 14.88 7.48
C ARG A 213 -12.58 16.23 7.96
N PRO A 214 -13.90 16.42 8.13
CA PRO A 214 -14.51 17.75 8.22
C PRO A 214 -14.29 18.47 9.56
N PHE A 215 -13.50 17.90 10.47
CA PHE A 215 -13.27 18.45 11.80
C PHE A 215 -11.79 18.33 12.22
N ASN A 216 -11.24 19.44 12.71
CA ASN A 216 -9.95 19.48 13.38
C ASN A 216 -10.11 20.01 14.82
N TRP A 217 -9.37 19.42 15.76
CA TRP A 217 -9.32 19.94 17.13
C TRP A 217 -8.63 21.30 17.16
N PRO A 218 -9.03 22.23 18.06
CA PRO A 218 -8.32 23.51 18.22
C PRO A 218 -6.83 23.34 18.52
N ALA A 219 -6.46 22.28 19.25
CA ALA A 219 -5.07 21.93 19.52
C ALA A 219 -4.28 21.63 18.23
N THR A 220 -4.90 21.02 17.22
CA THR A 220 -4.24 20.81 15.91
C THR A 220 -3.85 22.15 15.29
N ILE A 221 -4.76 23.13 15.29
CA ILE A 221 -4.54 24.44 14.69
C ILE A 221 -3.49 25.24 15.46
N ALA A 222 -3.51 25.19 16.79
CA ALA A 222 -2.47 25.82 17.61
C ALA A 222 -1.06 25.26 17.31
N MET A 223 -0.95 23.95 17.02
CA MET A 223 0.32 23.33 16.64
C MET A 223 0.77 23.76 15.23
N TRP A 224 -0.16 23.88 14.29
CA TRP A 224 0.12 24.49 12.98
C TRP A 224 0.68 25.90 13.11
N ASP A 225 0.07 26.73 13.95
CA ASP A 225 0.53 28.11 14.16
C ASP A 225 1.87 28.18 14.88
N ALA A 226 2.18 27.21 15.74
CA ALA A 226 3.51 27.08 16.32
C ALA A 226 4.56 26.73 15.25
N PHE A 227 4.29 25.76 14.37
CA PHE A 227 5.18 25.43 13.25
C PHE A 227 5.47 26.66 12.37
N LYS A 228 4.45 27.45 12.01
CA LYS A 228 4.60 28.64 11.15
C LYS A 228 5.55 29.70 11.72
N GLN A 229 5.73 29.72 13.04
CA GLN A 229 6.58 30.69 13.73
C GLN A 229 8.04 30.23 13.86
N ILE A 230 8.36 28.99 13.49
CA ILE A 230 9.71 28.44 13.59
C ILE A 230 10.40 28.58 12.23
N PRO A 231 11.55 29.28 12.13
CA PRO A 231 12.28 29.43 10.88
C PRO A 231 12.68 28.09 10.26
N GLY A 232 12.70 28.01 8.93
CA GLY A 232 13.17 26.84 8.17
C GLY A 232 12.08 25.83 7.78
N TYR A 233 10.97 25.76 8.52
CA TYR A 233 9.84 24.90 8.16
C TYR A 233 9.15 25.38 6.89
N ARG A 234 8.91 24.45 5.97
CA ARG A 234 8.21 24.67 4.69
C ARG A 234 6.73 24.31 4.84
N PHE A 235 5.88 24.94 4.02
CA PHE A 235 4.43 24.75 4.02
C PHE A 235 3.95 24.57 2.58
N PRO A 236 4.14 23.38 1.97
CA PRO A 236 3.64 23.10 0.63
C PRO A 236 2.14 23.37 0.53
N LYS A 237 1.71 24.02 -0.55
CA LYS A 237 0.28 24.24 -0.81
C LYS A 237 -0.47 22.90 -0.97
N GLU A 238 0.18 21.93 -1.61
CA GLU A 238 -0.30 20.58 -1.84
C GLU A 238 0.89 19.61 -1.84
N ALA A 239 0.91 18.66 -0.91
CA ALA A 239 2.02 17.71 -0.78
C ALA A 239 2.03 16.67 -1.91
N ALA A 240 0.85 16.33 -2.45
CA ALA A 240 0.71 15.33 -3.50
C ALA A 240 1.13 15.85 -4.89
N SER A 241 1.58 17.10 -5.02
CA SER A 241 2.03 17.70 -6.28
C SER A 241 3.52 17.47 -6.58
N GLY A 242 4.18 16.57 -5.85
CA GLY A 242 5.61 16.26 -6.02
C GLY A 242 6.54 17.07 -5.12
N ASN A 243 5.99 17.84 -4.19
CA ASN A 243 6.75 18.55 -3.15
C ASN A 243 6.10 18.28 -1.78
N ALA A 244 6.50 17.18 -1.16
CA ALA A 244 5.97 16.74 0.13
C ALA A 244 6.83 17.18 1.32
N SER A 245 7.93 17.89 1.09
CA SER A 245 8.84 18.34 2.15
C SER A 245 8.29 19.57 2.88
N GLY A 246 7.81 19.36 4.11
CA GLY A 246 7.27 20.39 4.98
C GLY A 246 6.08 19.94 5.83
N VAL A 247 5.38 20.91 6.41
CA VAL A 247 4.17 20.72 7.20
C VAL A 247 2.96 20.77 6.26
N CYS A 248 2.24 19.66 6.17
CA CYS A 248 1.27 19.40 5.11
C CYS A 248 -0.09 18.97 5.67
N TRP A 249 -1.15 19.36 4.96
CA TRP A 249 -2.47 18.76 5.14
C TRP A 249 -2.52 17.39 4.48
N THR A 250 -3.15 16.42 5.13
CA THR A 250 -3.22 15.03 4.68
C THR A 250 -4.66 14.67 4.36
N PRO A 251 -5.02 14.45 3.09
CA PRO A 251 -6.31 13.85 2.80
C PRO A 251 -6.30 12.36 3.20
N ASN A 252 -7.49 11.78 3.23
CA ASN A 252 -7.73 10.43 3.70
C ASN A 252 -8.47 9.59 2.66
N SER A 253 -8.24 8.27 2.70
CA SER A 253 -8.96 7.29 1.88
C SER A 253 -10.40 7.10 2.35
N ILE A 254 -11.25 8.11 2.15
CA ILE A 254 -12.59 8.23 2.71
C ILE A 254 -13.53 8.77 1.65
N ASN A 255 -14.71 8.15 1.52
CA ASN A 255 -15.76 8.67 0.66
C ASN A 255 -16.46 9.85 1.37
N PRO A 256 -16.40 11.07 0.81
CA PRO A 256 -16.86 12.30 1.49
C PRO A 256 -18.38 12.36 1.69
N ASN A 257 -19.14 11.56 0.95
CA ASN A 257 -20.60 11.54 1.05
C ASN A 257 -21.10 10.61 2.18
N THR A 258 -20.32 9.57 2.49
CA THR A 258 -20.72 8.54 3.45
C THR A 258 -19.88 8.55 4.72
N GLU A 259 -18.74 9.25 4.72
CA GLU A 259 -17.72 9.25 5.78
C GLU A 259 -17.20 7.84 6.13
N ARG A 260 -17.22 6.95 5.14
CA ARG A 260 -16.73 5.57 5.22
C ARG A 260 -15.43 5.39 4.46
N ARG A 261 -14.68 4.36 4.86
CA ARG A 261 -13.44 3.97 4.19
C ARG A 261 -13.66 3.81 2.69
N SER A 262 -12.79 4.45 1.92
CA SER A 262 -12.61 4.15 0.50
C SER A 262 -11.38 3.28 0.33
N PHE A 263 -11.51 2.14 -0.32
CA PHE A 263 -10.40 1.19 -0.50
C PHE A 263 -10.56 0.38 -1.79
N ALA A 264 -9.62 -0.51 -2.08
CA ALA A 264 -9.54 -1.12 -3.41
C ALA A 264 -10.77 -1.97 -3.77
N ARG A 265 -11.44 -2.61 -2.80
CA ARG A 265 -12.69 -3.34 -3.06
C ARG A 265 -13.81 -2.39 -3.49
N THR A 266 -14.02 -1.28 -2.77
CA THR A 266 -15.07 -0.31 -3.09
C THR A 266 -14.79 0.41 -4.41
N GLY A 267 -13.51 0.63 -4.74
CA GLY A 267 -13.09 1.38 -5.93
C GLY A 267 -12.87 0.55 -7.21
N HIS A 268 -12.51 -0.73 -7.08
CA HIS A 268 -12.08 -1.56 -8.22
C HIS A 268 -12.78 -2.92 -8.30
N TYR A 269 -13.74 -3.21 -7.43
CA TYR A 269 -14.50 -4.45 -7.48
C TYR A 269 -16.02 -4.22 -7.38
N GLU A 270 -16.45 -3.27 -6.55
CA GLU A 270 -17.85 -2.87 -6.42
C GLU A 270 -18.28 -1.91 -7.54
N GLY A 271 -19.59 -1.63 -7.65
CA GLY A 271 -20.13 -0.72 -8.65
C GLY A 271 -20.22 -1.36 -10.05
N GLU A 272 -19.75 -0.65 -11.08
CA GLU A 272 -19.75 -1.16 -12.46
C GLU A 272 -18.85 -2.39 -12.66
N PRO A 273 -17.61 -2.46 -12.12
CA PRO A 273 -16.81 -3.68 -12.15
C PRO A 273 -17.55 -4.94 -11.70
N ALA A 274 -18.39 -4.82 -10.65
CA ALA A 274 -19.21 -5.91 -10.13
C ALA A 274 -20.28 -6.41 -11.11
N THR A 275 -20.46 -5.78 -12.26
CA THR A 275 -21.44 -6.15 -13.29
C THR A 275 -20.81 -6.88 -14.49
N ARG A 276 -19.47 -7.05 -14.50
CA ARG A 276 -18.72 -7.59 -15.64
C ARG A 276 -18.56 -9.11 -15.59
N GLY A 277 -19.28 -9.84 -16.44
CA GLY A 277 -19.22 -11.32 -16.50
C GLY A 277 -17.86 -11.93 -16.87
N ASN A 278 -16.88 -11.12 -17.30
CA ASN A 278 -15.50 -11.53 -17.58
C ASN A 278 -14.52 -11.27 -16.40
N PHE A 279 -14.99 -10.68 -15.30
CA PHE A 279 -14.20 -10.45 -14.09
C PHE A 279 -14.64 -11.43 -12.99
N HIS A 280 -13.79 -12.42 -12.72
CA HIS A 280 -14.02 -13.42 -11.67
C HIS A 280 -13.10 -13.16 -10.47
N ILE A 281 -13.64 -13.32 -9.25
CA ILE A 281 -12.85 -13.30 -8.02
C ILE A 281 -13.08 -14.59 -7.23
N LEU A 282 -12.00 -15.16 -6.71
CA LEU A 282 -11.98 -16.36 -5.88
C LEU A 282 -11.29 -16.03 -4.55
N PRO A 283 -12.03 -15.52 -3.55
CA PRO A 283 -11.52 -15.28 -2.21
C PRO A 283 -11.40 -16.58 -1.40
N ALA A 284 -10.81 -16.49 -0.20
CA ALA A 284 -10.53 -17.63 0.68
C ALA A 284 -9.74 -18.76 0.01
N HIS A 285 -8.88 -18.43 -0.98
CA HIS A 285 -8.02 -19.37 -1.67
C HIS A 285 -6.60 -18.83 -1.77
N ARG A 286 -5.62 -19.66 -1.43
CA ARG A 286 -4.21 -19.34 -1.57
C ARG A 286 -3.71 -19.78 -2.94
N VAL A 287 -3.00 -18.91 -3.66
CA VAL A 287 -2.09 -19.37 -4.72
C VAL A 287 -0.84 -19.92 -4.05
N THR A 288 -0.57 -21.20 -4.23
CA THR A 288 0.57 -21.87 -3.62
C THR A 288 1.80 -21.80 -4.50
N GLN A 289 1.64 -21.95 -5.83
CA GLN A 289 2.73 -21.98 -6.80
C GLN A 289 2.27 -21.44 -8.17
N LEU A 290 3.23 -20.91 -8.92
CA LEU A 290 3.12 -20.66 -10.35
C LEU A 290 3.36 -21.96 -11.12
N LEU A 291 2.63 -22.14 -12.22
CA LEU A 291 2.85 -23.22 -13.17
C LEU A 291 3.87 -22.73 -14.21
N LEU A 292 5.07 -23.29 -14.18
CA LEU A 292 6.17 -22.90 -15.07
C LEU A 292 6.60 -24.07 -15.95
N SER A 293 6.81 -23.80 -17.23
CA SER A 293 7.42 -24.73 -18.19
C SER A 293 8.63 -24.10 -18.89
N PRO A 294 9.66 -24.87 -19.27
CA PRO A 294 10.74 -24.34 -20.09
C PRO A 294 10.24 -23.78 -21.41
N SER A 295 10.80 -22.65 -21.85
CA SER A 295 10.59 -22.12 -23.20
C SER A 295 11.15 -23.08 -24.26
N SER A 296 10.52 -23.13 -25.44
CA SER A 296 11.08 -23.85 -26.59
C SER A 296 12.15 -23.05 -27.33
N ASP A 297 12.19 -21.74 -27.11
CA ASP A 297 12.90 -20.78 -27.95
C ASP A 297 14.04 -20.05 -27.21
N SER A 298 14.13 -20.21 -25.88
CA SER A 298 15.14 -19.60 -25.01
C SER A 298 15.39 -20.44 -23.76
N ASP A 299 16.36 -20.04 -22.94
CA ASP A 299 16.63 -20.63 -21.61
C ASP A 299 15.65 -20.11 -20.52
N ASP A 300 14.63 -19.32 -20.91
CA ASP A 300 13.65 -18.76 -19.99
C ASP A 300 12.54 -19.75 -19.65
N TRP A 301 11.81 -19.45 -18.57
CA TRP A 301 10.59 -20.15 -18.19
C TRP A 301 9.33 -19.40 -18.66
N VAL A 302 8.29 -20.13 -19.02
CA VAL A 302 6.99 -19.56 -19.39
C VAL A 302 6.02 -19.80 -18.25
N ALA A 303 5.36 -18.74 -17.76
CA ALA A 303 4.26 -18.88 -16.82
C ALA A 303 2.96 -19.27 -17.54
N GLU A 304 2.42 -20.42 -17.15
CA GLU A 304 1.26 -21.07 -17.76
C GLU A 304 -0.01 -20.89 -16.93
N GLY A 305 0.11 -20.43 -15.69
CA GLY A 305 -0.99 -20.31 -14.74
C GLY A 305 -0.57 -20.45 -13.29
N VAL A 306 -1.51 -20.82 -12.44
CA VAL A 306 -1.32 -20.94 -10.99
C VAL A 306 -1.89 -22.26 -10.46
N ARG A 307 -1.29 -22.74 -9.37
CA ARG A 307 -1.86 -23.75 -8.50
C ARG A 307 -2.41 -23.08 -7.24
N LEU A 308 -3.63 -23.42 -6.87
CA LEU A 308 -4.34 -22.82 -5.74
C LEU A 308 -4.99 -23.87 -4.85
N ALA A 309 -5.28 -23.48 -3.61
CA ALA A 309 -5.97 -24.29 -2.63
C ALA A 309 -6.87 -23.46 -1.69
N PRO A 310 -7.95 -24.01 -1.12
CA PRO A 310 -8.81 -23.31 -0.16
C PRO A 310 -8.08 -22.98 1.15
N ARG A 311 -8.44 -21.86 1.80
CA ARG A 311 -7.87 -21.40 3.08
C ARG A 311 -8.26 -22.26 4.29
N GLU A 312 -9.53 -22.66 4.41
CA GLU A 312 -10.06 -23.27 5.64
C GLU A 312 -9.97 -24.81 5.70
N GLU A 313 -9.73 -25.49 4.57
CA GLU A 313 -9.84 -26.95 4.52
C GLU A 313 -8.50 -27.67 4.77
N ARG A 314 -8.02 -27.59 6.02
CA ARG A 314 -6.70 -28.11 6.47
C ARG A 314 -6.48 -29.62 6.34
N ASN A 315 -7.53 -30.41 6.11
CA ASN A 315 -7.43 -31.87 6.00
C ASN A 315 -7.37 -32.31 4.52
N ASP A 316 -6.19 -32.81 4.13
CA ASP A 316 -5.78 -33.33 2.81
C ASP A 316 -5.83 -32.30 1.66
N MET A 317 -4.91 -31.33 1.73
CA MET A 317 -4.71 -30.29 0.70
C MET A 317 -4.36 -30.88 -0.68
N SER A 318 -3.70 -32.05 -0.73
CA SER A 318 -3.26 -32.66 -2.00
C SER A 318 -4.42 -33.04 -2.92
N LYS A 319 -5.57 -33.44 -2.35
CA LYS A 319 -6.79 -33.77 -3.11
C LYS A 319 -7.59 -32.54 -3.55
N LYS A 320 -7.14 -31.34 -3.16
CA LYS A 320 -7.85 -30.07 -3.35
C LYS A 320 -7.03 -29.03 -4.10
N LEU A 321 -5.81 -29.37 -4.52
CA LEU A 321 -5.05 -28.49 -5.41
C LEU A 321 -5.80 -28.36 -6.72
N ARG A 322 -6.02 -27.13 -7.15
CA ARG A 322 -6.54 -26.83 -8.48
C ARG A 322 -5.52 -26.04 -9.28
N GLU A 323 -5.35 -26.43 -10.52
CA GLU A 323 -4.60 -25.65 -11.49
C GLU A 323 -5.57 -24.80 -12.32
N VAL A 324 -5.22 -23.54 -12.53
CA VAL A 324 -5.92 -22.62 -13.42
C VAL A 324 -4.89 -22.01 -14.37
N ARG A 325 -5.12 -22.13 -15.67
CA ARG A 325 -4.20 -21.64 -16.69
C ARG A 325 -4.43 -20.17 -17.04
N ALA A 326 -3.37 -19.48 -17.47
CA ALA A 326 -3.41 -18.13 -18.04
C ALA A 326 -3.00 -18.19 -19.52
N ARG A 327 -3.83 -17.70 -20.44
CA ARG A 327 -3.49 -17.67 -21.88
C ARG A 327 -2.44 -16.62 -22.18
N LYS A 328 -2.55 -15.45 -21.54
CA LYS A 328 -1.68 -14.32 -21.77
C LYS A 328 -0.64 -14.21 -20.67
N GLU A 329 -1.06 -14.06 -19.43
CA GLU A 329 -0.12 -13.71 -18.36
C GLU A 329 -0.66 -13.97 -16.95
N VAL A 330 0.27 -14.29 -16.05
CA VAL A 330 0.05 -14.28 -14.61
C VAL A 330 0.64 -13.00 -14.03
N ILE A 331 -0.16 -12.21 -13.32
CA ILE A 331 0.29 -11.02 -12.59
C ILE A 331 0.31 -11.33 -11.10
N VAL A 332 1.48 -11.26 -10.47
CA VAL A 332 1.61 -11.45 -9.02
C VAL A 332 1.43 -10.10 -8.32
N ALA A 333 0.45 -10.01 -7.43
CA ALA A 333 0.10 -8.82 -6.66
C ALA A 333 -0.22 -9.20 -5.19
N ALA A 334 0.55 -10.15 -4.64
CA ALA A 334 0.33 -10.71 -3.30
C ALA A 334 0.88 -9.81 -2.18
N GLY A 335 1.46 -8.66 -2.55
CA GLY A 335 2.06 -7.69 -1.64
C GLY A 335 3.50 -8.04 -1.32
N ALA A 336 4.24 -7.06 -0.77
CA ALA A 336 5.66 -7.19 -0.46
C ALA A 336 6.00 -8.38 0.47
N VAL A 337 5.05 -8.87 1.26
CA VAL A 337 5.25 -10.05 2.11
C VAL A 337 5.17 -11.36 1.33
N HIS A 338 4.11 -11.55 0.55
CA HIS A 338 3.77 -12.87 -0.02
C HIS A 338 4.18 -13.03 -1.47
N THR A 339 4.42 -11.95 -2.21
CA THR A 339 4.99 -12.02 -3.57
C THR A 339 6.31 -12.81 -3.61
N PRO A 340 7.34 -12.52 -2.78
CA PRO A 340 8.55 -13.34 -2.75
C PRO A 340 8.25 -14.79 -2.35
N GLN A 341 7.27 -15.04 -1.47
CA GLN A 341 6.87 -16.40 -1.08
C GLN A 341 6.30 -17.20 -2.25
N VAL A 342 5.43 -16.59 -3.06
CA VAL A 342 4.86 -17.22 -4.27
C VAL A 342 5.97 -17.55 -5.27
N LEU A 343 6.90 -16.62 -5.51
CA LEU A 343 8.04 -16.83 -6.42
C LEU A 343 8.95 -17.97 -5.93
N GLN A 344 9.33 -17.96 -4.65
CA GLN A 344 10.24 -18.94 -4.08
C GLN A 344 9.61 -20.34 -4.06
N ARG A 345 8.33 -20.47 -3.67
CA ARG A 345 7.59 -21.75 -3.78
C ARG A 345 7.53 -22.27 -5.22
N SER A 346 7.66 -21.39 -6.20
CA SER A 346 7.62 -21.72 -7.63
C SER A 346 8.99 -22.04 -8.23
N GLY A 347 10.07 -21.97 -7.44
CA GLY A 347 11.44 -22.20 -7.90
C GLY A 347 12.14 -20.97 -8.46
N ILE A 348 11.63 -19.77 -8.18
CA ILE A 348 12.22 -18.48 -8.57
C ILE A 348 12.76 -17.78 -7.32
N GLY A 349 14.08 -17.65 -7.20
CA GLY A 349 14.68 -16.95 -6.06
C GLY A 349 16.12 -17.36 -5.75
N PRO A 350 16.62 -17.08 -4.52
CA PRO A 350 17.99 -17.40 -4.12
C PRO A 350 18.17 -18.91 -4.01
N ARG A 351 19.17 -19.46 -4.70
CA ARG A 351 19.44 -20.91 -4.73
C ARG A 351 19.49 -21.55 -3.34
N GLY A 352 20.23 -20.95 -2.41
CA GLY A 352 20.36 -21.48 -1.05
C GLY A 352 19.04 -21.55 -0.29
N VAL A 353 18.17 -20.56 -0.48
CA VAL A 353 16.82 -20.53 0.12
C VAL A 353 15.95 -21.63 -0.48
N LEU A 354 15.95 -21.77 -1.80
CA LEU A 354 15.16 -22.78 -2.51
C LEU A 354 15.60 -24.20 -2.16
N GLU A 355 16.90 -24.47 -2.19
CA GLU A 355 17.47 -25.77 -1.84
C GLU A 355 17.21 -26.14 -0.37
N ALA A 356 17.30 -25.17 0.55
CA ALA A 356 17.00 -25.39 1.97
C ALA A 356 15.51 -25.75 2.21
N ALA A 357 14.60 -25.24 1.38
CA ALA A 357 13.19 -25.59 1.42
C ALA A 357 12.83 -26.81 0.56
N GLY A 358 13.80 -27.42 -0.14
CA GLY A 358 13.55 -28.54 -1.04
C GLY A 358 12.81 -28.16 -2.33
N ALA A 359 12.78 -26.89 -2.69
CA ALA A 359 12.22 -26.40 -3.94
C ALA A 359 13.22 -26.57 -5.10
N GLU A 360 12.72 -26.95 -6.28
CA GLU A 360 13.53 -26.99 -7.50
C GLU A 360 13.95 -25.57 -7.90
N VAL A 361 15.24 -25.35 -8.13
CA VAL A 361 15.75 -24.08 -8.65
C VAL A 361 15.51 -24.01 -10.15
N LYS A 362 14.54 -23.18 -10.56
CA LYS A 362 14.18 -22.96 -11.96
C LYS A 362 14.80 -21.67 -12.50
N VAL A 363 14.65 -20.58 -11.74
CA VAL A 363 15.26 -19.29 -12.05
C VAL A 363 16.00 -18.80 -10.81
N GLU A 364 17.32 -18.68 -10.93
CA GLU A 364 18.16 -18.09 -9.90
C GLU A 364 18.06 -16.56 -9.98
N LEU A 365 17.32 -15.99 -9.03
CA LEU A 365 17.17 -14.55 -8.81
C LEU A 365 17.47 -14.24 -7.34
N PRO A 366 18.74 -13.96 -6.99
CA PRO A 366 19.12 -13.73 -5.60
C PRO A 366 18.40 -12.57 -4.91
N GLY A 367 17.81 -11.64 -5.66
CA GLY A 367 17.03 -10.52 -5.10
C GLY A 367 15.62 -10.87 -4.58
N VAL A 368 15.09 -12.06 -4.86
CA VAL A 368 13.72 -12.41 -4.44
C VAL A 368 13.66 -12.66 -2.94
N GLY A 369 12.95 -11.78 -2.23
CA GLY A 369 12.84 -11.80 -0.78
C GLY A 369 13.91 -10.97 -0.07
N GLU A 370 14.88 -10.43 -0.81
CA GLU A 370 15.88 -9.50 -0.30
C GLU A 370 15.36 -8.06 -0.27
N ASN A 371 16.18 -7.11 0.17
CA ASN A 371 15.89 -5.67 0.08
C ASN A 371 14.59 -5.21 0.78
N LEU A 372 14.09 -5.97 1.77
CA LEU A 372 12.93 -5.54 2.54
C LEU A 372 13.23 -4.21 3.24
N GLN A 373 12.36 -3.24 2.98
CA GLN A 373 12.34 -1.94 3.63
C GLN A 373 10.95 -1.71 4.24
N ASP A 374 10.90 -0.95 5.31
CA ASP A 374 9.68 -0.42 5.94
C ASP A 374 10.06 0.90 6.60
N HIS A 375 9.10 1.56 7.24
CA HIS A 375 9.29 2.77 8.02
C HIS A 375 9.24 2.44 9.53
N PRO A 376 10.40 2.34 10.23
CA PRO A 376 10.43 2.19 11.67
C PRO A 376 9.83 3.42 12.38
N ASN A 377 9.14 3.20 13.51
CA ASN A 377 8.55 4.27 14.30
C ASN A 377 8.89 4.20 15.78
N LEU A 378 9.12 5.37 16.36
CA LEU A 378 9.40 5.57 17.77
C LEU A 378 8.33 6.50 18.37
N GLY A 379 7.77 6.11 19.52
CA GLY A 379 6.86 6.96 20.28
C GLY A 379 7.62 7.89 21.23
N ILE A 380 7.33 9.19 21.14
CA ILE A 380 7.81 10.22 22.08
C ILE A 380 6.61 10.85 22.78
N SER A 381 6.71 11.07 24.09
CA SER A 381 5.60 11.57 24.91
C SER A 381 5.97 12.84 25.65
N TYR A 382 4.99 13.73 25.76
CA TYR A 382 5.04 14.98 26.48
C TYR A 382 3.86 15.10 27.45
N GLN A 383 3.92 16.13 28.29
CA GLN A 383 2.80 16.69 29.00
C GLN A 383 2.62 18.14 28.54
N PHE A 384 1.38 18.53 28.24
CA PHE A 384 1.03 19.91 27.92
C PHE A 384 0.35 20.56 29.14
N SER A 385 0.92 21.68 29.60
CA SER A 385 0.36 22.45 30.72
C SER A 385 -0.77 23.38 30.29
N LYS A 386 -0.85 23.70 28.99
CA LYS A 386 -1.97 24.40 28.37
C LYS A 386 -2.82 23.41 27.58
N GLN A 387 -4.12 23.43 27.83
CA GLN A 387 -5.09 22.56 27.16
C GLN A 387 -6.08 23.40 26.36
N TYR A 388 -6.54 22.82 25.26
CA TYR A 388 -7.54 23.43 24.40
C TYR A 388 -8.90 22.77 24.62
N SER A 389 -9.97 23.55 24.43
CA SER A 389 -11.35 23.07 24.48
C SER A 389 -12.08 23.55 23.21
N PRO A 390 -12.90 22.70 22.56
CA PRO A 390 -13.13 21.30 22.92
C PRO A 390 -11.91 20.39 22.65
N ASN A 391 -11.87 19.23 23.29
CA ASN A 391 -10.85 18.19 23.06
C ASN A 391 -11.46 16.79 23.02
N SER A 392 -10.70 15.82 22.53
CA SER A 392 -11.16 14.44 22.33
C SER A 392 -11.64 13.76 23.62
N GLY A 393 -11.09 14.12 24.78
CA GLY A 393 -11.52 13.56 26.07
C GLY A 393 -12.97 13.90 26.42
N MET A 394 -13.47 15.05 25.99
CA MET A 394 -14.85 15.48 26.27
C MET A 394 -15.90 14.53 25.66
N LEU A 395 -15.59 13.82 24.57
CA LEU A 395 -16.48 12.80 24.01
C LEU A 395 -16.78 11.64 24.97
N GLN A 396 -15.92 11.43 25.98
CA GLN A 396 -16.07 10.38 26.99
C GLN A 396 -16.52 10.93 28.34
N THR A 397 -16.10 12.16 28.69
CA THR A 397 -16.31 12.74 30.03
C THR A 397 -17.45 13.74 30.13
N ASP A 398 -17.94 14.26 29.00
CA ASP A 398 -19.01 15.25 28.92
C ASP A 398 -20.19 14.72 28.07
N PRO A 399 -21.26 14.22 28.71
CA PRO A 399 -22.40 13.66 27.99
C PRO A 399 -23.17 14.66 27.12
N GLU A 400 -23.19 15.94 27.48
CA GLU A 400 -23.88 16.97 26.69
C GLU A 400 -23.09 17.24 25.40
N PHE A 401 -21.77 17.42 25.52
CA PHE A 401 -20.90 17.56 24.35
C PHE A 401 -20.93 16.32 23.44
N ALA A 402 -20.94 15.11 24.02
CA ALA A 402 -21.04 13.87 23.25
C ALA A 402 -22.37 13.77 22.49
N ALA A 403 -23.49 14.20 23.10
CA ALA A 403 -24.80 14.22 22.46
C ALA A 403 -24.87 15.23 21.30
N GLU A 404 -24.32 16.44 21.49
CA GLU A 404 -24.24 17.44 20.41
C GLU A 404 -23.35 16.96 19.25
N ALA A 405 -22.19 16.35 19.57
CA ALA A 405 -21.31 15.77 18.57
C ALA A 405 -22.00 14.63 17.80
N LEU A 406 -22.81 13.82 18.48
CA LEU A 406 -23.58 12.75 17.84
C LEU A 406 -24.65 13.31 16.91
N GLU A 407 -25.40 14.33 17.34
CA GLU A 407 -26.43 14.97 16.51
C GLU A 407 -25.83 15.57 15.22
N LEU A 408 -24.66 16.21 15.31
CA LEU A 408 -23.92 16.66 14.12
C LEU A 408 -23.60 15.48 13.20
N TRP A 409 -22.99 14.41 13.74
CA TRP A 409 -22.63 13.25 12.92
C TRP A 409 -23.85 12.55 12.29
N GLU A 410 -24.97 12.44 13.00
CA GLU A 410 -26.21 11.86 12.49
C GLU A 410 -26.83 12.72 11.38
N THR A 411 -26.84 14.04 11.55
CA THR A 411 -27.51 14.98 10.65
C THR A 411 -26.75 15.20 9.36
N ASN A 412 -25.43 15.41 9.44
CA ASN A 412 -24.64 15.86 8.30
C ASN A 412 -23.29 15.16 8.17
N LYS A 413 -23.01 14.15 9.00
CA LYS A 413 -21.74 13.42 9.00
C LYS A 413 -20.54 14.37 9.22
N THR A 414 -20.68 15.35 10.12
CA THR A 414 -19.60 16.25 10.54
C THR A 414 -19.42 16.26 12.06
N GLY A 415 -18.50 17.08 12.55
CA GLY A 415 -18.32 17.35 13.97
C GLY A 415 -17.28 16.46 14.65
N PRO A 416 -17.16 16.52 15.98
CA PRO A 416 -16.05 15.90 16.71
C PRO A 416 -15.86 14.39 16.49
N TYR A 417 -16.92 13.63 16.21
CA TYR A 417 -16.80 12.19 15.89
C TYR A 417 -16.12 11.92 14.54
N THR A 418 -16.01 12.91 13.67
CA THR A 418 -15.25 12.78 12.42
C THR A 418 -13.78 13.15 12.57
N ALA A 419 -13.32 13.60 13.74
CA ALA A 419 -11.92 13.97 13.94
C ALA A 419 -10.97 12.82 13.55
N TYR A 420 -9.93 13.14 12.78
CA TYR A 420 -8.92 12.17 12.34
C TYR A 420 -7.57 12.86 12.13
N LEU A 421 -6.56 12.11 11.67
CA LEU A 421 -5.28 12.67 11.27
C LEU A 421 -5.41 13.37 9.90
N ASN A 422 -5.37 14.70 9.92
CA ASN A 422 -5.38 15.59 8.75
C ASN A 422 -4.03 16.32 8.56
N SER A 423 -3.01 16.05 9.37
CA SER A 423 -1.78 16.86 9.38
C SER A 423 -0.53 16.07 9.71
N VAL A 424 0.53 16.36 8.96
CA VAL A 424 1.83 15.72 9.07
C VAL A 424 2.95 16.71 8.80
N ALA A 425 4.10 16.52 9.44
CA ALA A 425 5.33 17.20 9.10
C ALA A 425 6.33 16.18 8.53
N PHE A 426 6.71 16.33 7.27
CA PHE A 426 7.79 15.59 6.64
C PHE A 426 9.03 16.48 6.56
N LEU A 427 10.10 16.12 7.27
CA LEU A 427 11.24 16.98 7.50
C LEU A 427 12.52 16.38 6.89
N PRO A 428 13.29 17.16 6.10
CA PRO A 428 14.58 16.73 5.58
C PRO A 428 15.65 16.72 6.67
N LEU A 429 16.70 15.92 6.48
CA LEU A 429 17.80 15.79 7.45
C LEU A 429 18.46 17.14 7.75
N ASN A 430 18.71 17.96 6.72
CA ASN A 430 19.32 19.29 6.85
C ASN A 430 18.52 20.26 7.73
N LEU A 431 17.21 20.07 7.87
CA LEU A 431 16.38 20.92 8.72
C LEU A 431 16.53 20.56 10.21
N ILE A 432 16.79 19.30 10.50
CA ILE A 432 16.72 18.76 11.87
C ILE A 432 18.10 18.45 12.48
N SER A 433 19.18 18.46 11.68
CA SER A 433 20.53 18.13 12.16
C SER A 433 21.62 18.96 11.49
N ASP A 434 22.49 19.53 12.31
CA ASP A 434 23.74 20.17 11.86
C ASP A 434 24.82 19.14 11.44
N ARG A 435 24.57 17.84 11.63
CA ARG A 435 25.48 16.74 11.27
C ARG A 435 25.15 16.10 9.92
N ALA A 436 24.25 16.69 9.13
CA ALA A 436 23.80 16.12 7.87
C ALA A 436 24.96 15.75 6.94
N GLU A 437 25.93 16.66 6.73
CA GLU A 437 27.11 16.41 5.89
C GLU A 437 27.98 15.27 6.44
N GLU A 438 28.20 15.22 7.75
CA GLU A 438 28.99 14.18 8.43
C GLU A 438 28.34 12.80 8.27
N ILE A 439 27.01 12.73 8.45
CA ILE A 439 26.24 11.50 8.30
C ILE A 439 26.29 11.02 6.85
N VAL A 440 26.09 11.92 5.88
CA VAL A 440 26.18 11.58 4.45
C VAL A 440 27.57 11.03 4.11
N GLN A 441 28.64 11.67 4.60
CA GLN A 441 29.99 11.16 4.36
C GLN A 441 30.19 9.78 5.00
N SER A 442 29.67 9.56 6.21
CA SER A 442 29.73 8.26 6.88
C SER A 442 29.03 7.16 6.08
N ILE A 443 27.88 7.48 5.44
CA ILE A 443 27.19 6.55 4.54
C ILE A 443 28.08 6.18 3.36
N LEU A 444 28.70 7.16 2.70
CA LEU A 444 29.55 6.93 1.54
C LEU A 444 30.79 6.10 1.89
N ASP A 445 31.38 6.32 3.07
CA ASP A 445 32.60 5.65 3.54
C ASP A 445 32.39 4.20 4.00
N GLN A 446 31.17 3.78 4.33
CA GLN A 446 30.87 2.40 4.75
C GLN A 446 31.17 1.36 3.66
N ASP A 447 31.70 0.20 4.04
CA ASP A 447 31.69 -0.99 3.18
C ASP A 447 30.21 -1.45 3.03
N PRO A 448 29.63 -1.38 1.81
CA PRO A 448 28.22 -1.71 1.61
C PRO A 448 27.89 -3.17 1.93
N GLY A 449 28.83 -4.10 1.83
CA GLY A 449 28.58 -5.52 2.14
C GLY A 449 28.49 -5.81 3.64
N GLU A 450 29.08 -4.97 4.49
CA GLU A 450 29.26 -5.22 5.93
C GLU A 450 27.93 -5.33 6.69
N TYR A 451 26.91 -4.57 6.26
CA TYR A 451 25.63 -4.45 6.98
C TYR A 451 24.49 -5.25 6.34
N LEU A 452 24.75 -5.91 5.21
CA LEU A 452 23.85 -6.93 4.64
C LEU A 452 24.00 -8.26 5.40
N HIS A 453 23.16 -9.25 5.09
CA HIS A 453 23.26 -10.54 5.78
C HIS A 453 24.49 -11.27 5.25
N ALA A 454 25.10 -12.14 6.07
CA ALA A 454 26.41 -12.72 5.77
C ALA A 454 26.46 -13.49 4.42
N ASP A 455 25.32 -14.00 3.97
CA ASP A 455 25.18 -14.78 2.74
C ASP A 455 24.62 -13.96 1.56
N ALA A 456 24.67 -12.63 1.61
CA ALA A 456 24.16 -11.77 0.55
C ALA A 456 24.92 -12.01 -0.76
N ASP A 457 24.15 -12.19 -1.84
CA ASP A 457 24.72 -12.42 -3.16
C ASP A 457 25.46 -11.16 -3.69
N PRO A 458 26.58 -11.31 -4.43
CA PRO A 458 27.31 -10.18 -4.99
C PRO A 458 26.45 -9.20 -5.81
N THR A 459 25.41 -9.68 -6.49
CA THR A 459 24.47 -8.82 -7.24
C THR A 459 23.59 -7.97 -6.32
N VAL A 460 23.13 -8.54 -5.20
CA VAL A 460 22.37 -7.82 -4.16
C VAL A 460 23.26 -6.78 -3.48
N ILE A 461 24.51 -7.11 -3.19
CA ILE A 461 25.50 -6.16 -2.67
C ILE A 461 25.70 -5.01 -3.68
N ALA A 462 25.86 -5.31 -4.97
CA ALA A 462 26.03 -4.31 -6.02
C ALA A 462 24.82 -3.35 -6.11
N GLY A 463 23.59 -3.88 -6.05
CA GLY A 463 22.38 -3.06 -6.00
C GLY A 463 22.30 -2.18 -4.76
N TYR A 464 22.66 -2.73 -3.59
CA TYR A 464 22.70 -1.95 -2.36
C TYR A 464 23.71 -0.79 -2.41
N VAL A 465 24.82 -0.91 -3.16
CA VAL A 465 25.74 0.22 -3.41
C VAL A 465 25.00 1.37 -4.10
N GLN A 466 24.26 1.09 -5.17
CA GLN A 466 23.52 2.12 -5.92
C GLN A 466 22.43 2.76 -5.05
N GLN A 467 21.74 1.96 -4.24
CA GLN A 467 20.76 2.46 -3.27
C GLN A 467 21.40 3.36 -2.22
N LYS A 468 22.57 2.99 -1.69
CA LYS A 468 23.31 3.76 -0.69
C LYS A 468 23.73 5.13 -1.22
N GLU A 469 24.26 5.18 -2.45
CA GLU A 469 24.61 6.43 -3.13
C GLU A 469 23.38 7.30 -3.40
N THR A 470 22.27 6.67 -3.78
CA THR A 470 20.98 7.34 -3.99
C THR A 470 20.43 7.94 -2.68
N LEU A 471 20.48 7.19 -1.58
CA LEU A 471 20.07 7.66 -0.25
C LEU A 471 20.98 8.79 0.25
N ALA A 472 22.29 8.69 0.04
CA ALA A 472 23.24 9.75 0.39
C ALA A 472 22.90 11.07 -0.34
N LYS A 473 22.58 10.99 -1.64
CA LYS A 473 22.09 12.14 -2.41
C LYS A 473 20.77 12.69 -1.83
N GLN A 474 19.83 11.81 -1.53
CA GLN A 474 18.53 12.18 -0.97
C GLN A 474 18.62 12.83 0.42
N PHE A 475 19.62 12.47 1.23
CA PHE A 475 19.86 13.10 2.54
C PHE A 475 20.51 14.49 2.44
N GLN A 476 21.14 14.82 1.31
CA GLN A 476 21.63 16.17 1.03
C GLN A 476 20.52 17.09 0.50
N SER A 477 19.43 16.53 -0.02
CA SER A 477 18.31 17.28 -0.57
C SER A 477 17.35 17.76 0.51
N ASP A 478 16.86 18.99 0.36
CA ASP A 478 15.76 19.49 1.19
C ASP A 478 14.38 19.04 0.68
N ASP A 479 14.31 18.46 -0.51
CA ASP A 479 13.04 18.02 -1.13
C ASP A 479 12.75 16.54 -0.85
N SER A 480 13.73 15.82 -0.27
CA SER A 480 13.61 14.46 0.21
C SER A 480 13.66 14.43 1.75
N THR A 481 12.69 13.77 2.37
CA THR A 481 12.50 13.84 3.82
C THR A 481 13.02 12.60 4.54
N LEU A 482 13.51 12.78 5.76
CA LEU A 482 14.00 11.71 6.63
C LEU A 482 12.97 11.36 7.72
N LEU A 483 12.32 12.37 8.27
CA LEU A 483 11.48 12.27 9.46
C LEU A 483 10.04 12.61 9.12
N GLU A 484 9.12 11.73 9.52
CA GLU A 484 7.70 12.06 9.60
C GLU A 484 7.26 12.25 11.06
N VAL A 485 6.52 13.33 11.29
CA VAL A 485 5.83 13.62 12.56
C VAL A 485 4.34 13.87 12.25
N PRO A 486 3.47 12.84 12.33
CA PRO A 486 2.03 13.06 12.30
C PRO A 486 1.59 13.79 13.56
N PHE A 487 0.67 14.74 13.44
CA PHE A 487 0.21 15.51 14.59
C PHE A 487 -1.28 15.85 14.53
N SER A 488 -1.89 15.95 15.71
CA SER A 488 -3.30 16.30 15.92
C SER A 488 -3.51 17.11 17.21
N GLY A 489 -2.45 17.79 17.68
CA GLY A 489 -2.46 18.54 18.93
C GLY A 489 -2.42 17.68 20.21
N ASN A 490 -2.22 16.36 20.08
CA ASN A 490 -2.04 15.45 21.21
C ASN A 490 -0.59 15.47 21.73
N PRO A 491 -0.36 15.17 23.02
CA PRO A 491 0.98 15.18 23.61
C PRO A 491 1.79 13.90 23.37
N PHE A 492 1.32 13.01 22.48
CA PHE A 492 2.02 11.81 22.04
C PHE A 492 2.32 11.91 20.55
N PHE A 493 3.56 11.62 20.16
CA PHE A 493 4.05 11.75 18.80
C PHE A 493 4.66 10.44 18.34
N SER A 494 4.28 10.02 17.15
CA SER A 494 5.07 9.06 16.38
C SER A 494 6.18 9.85 15.69
N THR A 495 7.41 9.32 15.72
CA THR A 495 8.53 9.81 14.91
C THR A 495 8.96 8.68 14.02
N VAL A 496 8.74 8.82 12.72
CA VAL A 496 8.88 7.73 11.76
C VAL A 496 10.09 7.98 10.87
N LEU A 497 10.97 6.99 10.77
CA LEU A 497 12.14 7.01 9.89
C LEU A 497 11.69 6.63 8.49
N LEU A 498 11.74 7.59 7.57
CA LEU A 498 11.22 7.43 6.20
C LEU A 498 12.23 6.84 5.21
N LYS A 499 13.51 6.79 5.59
CA LYS A 499 14.58 6.32 4.73
C LYS A 499 15.61 5.57 5.58
N SER A 500 15.61 4.25 5.47
CA SER A 500 16.54 3.38 6.18
C SER A 500 17.62 2.84 5.24
N LEU A 501 18.82 2.62 5.77
CA LEU A 501 19.91 1.89 5.13
C LEU A 501 19.83 0.39 5.43
N SER A 502 19.27 0.00 6.58
CA SER A 502 18.99 -1.40 6.89
C SER A 502 18.15 -2.08 5.81
N ARG A 503 18.45 -3.35 5.55
CA ARG A 503 17.72 -4.22 4.62
C ARG A 503 17.39 -5.54 5.30
N GLY A 504 16.10 -5.84 5.34
CA GLY A 504 15.57 -7.10 5.83
C GLY A 504 15.42 -8.16 4.74
N THR A 505 14.87 -9.31 5.12
CA THR A 505 14.54 -10.42 4.20
C THR A 505 13.17 -11.04 4.49
N LEU A 506 12.60 -11.67 3.47
CA LEU A 506 11.36 -12.44 3.47
C LEU A 506 11.56 -13.72 2.65
N HIS A 507 11.89 -14.81 3.33
CA HIS A 507 12.19 -16.09 2.71
C HIS A 507 11.18 -17.16 3.11
N ILE A 508 10.87 -18.09 2.21
CA ILE A 508 10.11 -19.29 2.55
C ILE A 508 10.82 -20.05 3.68
N SER A 509 10.03 -20.58 4.61
CA SER A 509 10.60 -21.41 5.67
C SER A 509 11.14 -22.71 5.06
N PRO A 510 12.25 -23.26 5.55
CA PRO A 510 12.66 -24.63 5.20
C PRO A 510 11.60 -25.70 5.57
N ALA A 511 10.67 -25.36 6.46
CA ALA A 511 9.52 -26.19 6.82
C ALA A 511 8.27 -25.90 5.97
N ASP A 512 8.33 -24.95 5.05
CA ASP A 512 7.28 -24.65 4.08
C ASP A 512 7.35 -25.68 2.96
N ASP A 513 6.60 -26.77 3.11
CA ASP A 513 6.56 -27.83 2.12
C ASP A 513 5.74 -27.47 0.87
N GLY A 514 5.14 -26.26 0.83
CA GLY A 514 4.37 -25.69 -0.28
C GLY A 514 3.13 -26.49 -0.72
N VAL A 515 2.99 -27.76 -0.31
CA VAL A 515 2.12 -28.76 -0.95
C VAL A 515 1.85 -30.03 -0.07
N ASP A 516 2.32 -30.20 1.17
CA ASP A 516 2.15 -31.49 1.88
C ASP A 516 0.68 -31.76 2.30
N PRO A 517 0.07 -32.91 1.92
CA PRO A 517 -1.21 -33.38 2.45
C PRO A 517 -1.27 -33.55 3.97
N ALA A 518 -0.15 -33.50 4.70
CA ALA A 518 -0.11 -33.50 6.17
C ALA A 518 -0.50 -32.17 6.83
N GLY A 519 -0.85 -31.13 6.06
CA GLY A 519 -1.49 -29.91 6.58
C GLY A 519 -0.54 -28.80 7.03
N ARG A 520 0.60 -28.61 6.35
CA ARG A 520 1.63 -27.61 6.68
C ARG A 520 1.80 -26.46 5.65
N GLY A 521 1.08 -26.45 4.53
CA GLY A 521 1.10 -25.38 3.52
C GLY A 521 0.45 -24.03 3.89
N ASP A 522 0.17 -23.80 5.18
CA ASP A 522 -0.40 -22.55 5.72
C ASP A 522 0.67 -21.75 6.51
N MET A 523 1.92 -21.78 6.07
CA MET A 523 3.03 -21.08 6.74
C MET A 523 3.26 -19.69 6.14
N GLU A 524 3.49 -18.71 7.00
CA GLU A 524 3.97 -17.37 6.65
C GLU A 524 5.47 -17.43 6.32
N PRO A 525 5.99 -16.51 5.47
CA PRO A 525 7.42 -16.42 5.23
C PRO A 525 8.19 -16.05 6.52
N VAL A 526 9.44 -16.48 6.59
CA VAL A 526 10.39 -16.05 7.61
C VAL A 526 10.72 -14.59 7.34
N LEU A 527 10.14 -13.72 8.16
CA LEU A 527 10.36 -12.29 8.15
C LEU A 527 11.55 -11.94 9.04
N ASP A 528 12.51 -11.20 8.51
CA ASP A 528 13.54 -10.54 9.30
C ASP A 528 13.67 -9.08 8.89
N PHE A 529 13.25 -8.13 9.74
CA PHE A 529 13.35 -6.71 9.40
C PHE A 529 14.79 -6.21 9.40
N ARG A 530 15.65 -6.79 10.25
CA ARG A 530 17.04 -6.38 10.43
C ARG A 530 17.16 -4.88 10.73
N THR A 531 16.20 -4.32 11.46
CA THR A 531 16.20 -2.90 11.84
C THR A 531 17.46 -2.57 12.63
N PHE A 532 18.17 -1.52 12.23
CA PHE A 532 19.48 -1.11 12.75
C PHE A 532 20.63 -2.10 12.48
N SER A 533 20.49 -3.00 11.51
CA SER A 533 21.64 -3.73 10.95
C SER A 533 22.70 -2.80 10.37
N ASN A 534 22.29 -1.67 9.78
CA ASN A 534 23.19 -0.56 9.50
C ASN A 534 23.17 0.41 10.70
N PRO A 535 24.31 0.66 11.37
CA PRO A 535 24.35 1.49 12.57
C PRO A 535 24.01 2.97 12.32
N ILE A 536 24.13 3.46 11.08
CA ILE A 536 23.80 4.85 10.74
C ILE A 536 22.31 5.12 10.90
N ASP A 537 21.44 4.12 10.69
CA ASP A 537 20.00 4.28 10.93
C ASP A 537 19.70 4.66 12.38
N LEU A 538 20.46 4.11 13.33
CA LEU A 538 20.31 4.45 14.74
C LEU A 538 20.81 5.87 15.03
N ASP A 539 21.87 6.33 14.36
CA ASP A 539 22.32 7.73 14.44
C ASP A 539 21.31 8.70 13.81
N LEU A 540 20.68 8.34 12.68
CA LEU A 540 19.59 9.11 12.08
C LEU A 540 18.42 9.29 13.05
N VAL A 541 18.03 8.22 13.76
CA VAL A 541 16.94 8.31 14.75
C VAL A 541 17.33 9.15 15.97
N VAL A 542 18.60 9.13 16.39
CA VAL A 542 19.09 10.07 17.41
C VAL A 542 18.89 11.52 16.97
N GLU A 543 19.23 11.84 15.72
CA GLU A 543 19.02 13.18 15.16
C GLU A 543 17.53 13.52 15.02
N MET A 544 16.68 12.55 14.67
CA MET A 544 15.21 12.71 14.67
C MET A 544 14.68 13.10 16.06
N VAL A 545 15.11 12.41 17.12
CA VAL A 545 14.71 12.74 18.49
C VAL A 545 15.18 14.14 18.89
N LYS A 546 16.41 14.52 18.54
CA LYS A 546 16.93 15.87 18.80
C LYS A 546 16.12 16.93 18.04
N GLY A 547 15.78 16.69 16.78
CA GLY A 547 14.93 17.57 15.98
C GLY A 547 13.56 17.79 16.61
N VAL A 548 12.87 16.72 17.04
CA VAL A 548 11.58 16.81 17.72
C VAL A 548 11.68 17.52 19.06
N ARG A 549 12.74 17.29 19.83
CA ARG A 549 13.02 18.04 21.05
C ARG A 549 13.22 19.53 20.78
N GLY A 550 13.94 19.89 19.72
CA GLY A 550 14.12 21.27 19.27
C GLY A 550 12.79 21.94 18.94
N PHE A 551 11.92 21.24 18.21
CA PHE A 551 10.55 21.72 17.92
C PHE A 551 9.74 21.93 19.21
N MET A 552 9.67 20.93 20.09
CA MET A 552 8.84 20.96 21.30
C MET A 552 9.29 21.99 22.34
N SER A 553 10.60 22.25 22.41
CA SER A 553 11.19 23.24 23.33
C SER A 553 11.27 24.65 22.74
N SER A 554 10.84 24.85 21.48
CA SER A 554 10.81 26.16 20.84
C SER A 554 9.87 27.12 21.57
N ALA A 555 10.16 28.43 21.48
CA ALA A 555 9.32 29.45 22.11
C ALA A 555 7.84 29.38 21.68
N PRO A 556 7.49 29.20 20.38
CA PRO A 556 6.09 29.04 19.97
C PRO A 556 5.41 27.81 20.57
N MET A 557 6.10 26.66 20.67
CA MET A 557 5.52 25.45 21.27
C MET A 557 5.36 25.58 22.79
N MET A 558 6.33 26.18 23.47
CA MET A 558 6.22 26.48 24.90
C MET A 558 5.11 27.50 25.18
N GLU A 559 4.92 28.47 24.30
CA GLU A 559 3.81 29.42 24.40
C GLU A 559 2.46 28.75 24.12
N ALA A 560 2.36 27.90 23.10
CA ALA A 560 1.09 27.26 22.73
C ALA A 560 0.67 26.14 23.70
N PHE A 561 1.60 25.33 24.19
CA PHE A 561 1.30 24.10 24.94
C PHE A 561 1.99 24.00 26.30
N GLY A 562 3.10 24.73 26.50
CA GLY A 562 3.96 24.59 27.68
C GLY A 562 4.40 23.15 27.86
N ALA A 563 5.02 22.60 26.81
CA ALA A 563 5.37 21.19 26.69
C ALA A 563 6.49 20.77 27.66
N THR A 564 6.36 19.59 28.25
CA THR A 564 7.41 18.96 29.07
C THR A 564 7.55 17.51 28.67
N GLU A 565 8.74 17.08 28.27
CA GLU A 565 8.97 15.70 27.82
C GLU A 565 8.83 14.71 28.97
N THR A 566 8.08 13.63 28.75
CA THR A 566 7.91 12.53 29.72
C THR A 566 8.60 11.24 29.28
N SER A 567 8.76 11.01 27.98
CA SER A 567 9.47 9.84 27.42
C SER A 567 10.12 10.21 26.10
N PRO A 568 11.44 9.99 25.90
CA PRO A 568 12.39 9.31 26.79
C PRO A 568 12.67 10.03 28.13
N GLY A 569 12.33 11.32 28.21
CA GLY A 569 12.54 12.15 29.38
C GLY A 569 13.67 13.14 29.11
N GLY A 570 13.45 14.41 29.45
CA GLY A 570 14.37 15.50 29.10
C GLY A 570 15.78 15.40 29.72
N ASN A 571 15.98 14.48 30.67
CA ASN A 571 17.28 14.17 31.28
C ASN A 571 18.09 13.14 30.49
N VAL A 572 17.47 12.40 29.56
CA VAL A 572 18.17 11.44 28.67
C VAL A 572 18.82 12.23 27.54
N THR A 573 20.02 12.76 27.76
CA THR A 573 20.75 13.60 26.80
C THR A 573 22.01 12.94 26.26
N ASP A 574 22.54 11.93 26.94
CA ASP A 574 23.68 11.15 26.47
C ASP A 574 23.31 10.32 25.23
N GLN A 575 24.25 10.22 24.28
CA GLN A 575 23.98 9.55 23.00
C GLN A 575 23.77 8.04 23.18
N ASP A 576 24.54 7.38 24.05
CA ASP A 576 24.42 5.94 24.27
C ASP A 576 23.14 5.60 25.05
N GLU A 577 22.77 6.43 26.03
CA GLU A 577 21.48 6.30 26.72
C GLU A 577 20.30 6.46 25.76
N LEU A 578 20.38 7.43 24.85
CA LEU A 578 19.33 7.66 23.86
C LEU A 578 19.24 6.49 22.86
N LYS A 579 20.37 5.99 22.36
CA LYS A 579 20.43 4.79 21.52
C LYS A 579 19.80 3.58 22.20
N ALA A 580 20.12 3.34 23.48
CA ALA A 580 19.55 2.25 24.25
C ALA A 580 18.02 2.39 24.42
N PHE A 581 17.52 3.61 24.64
CA PHE A 581 16.08 3.87 24.65
C PHE A 581 15.45 3.57 23.29
N ILE A 582 16.05 4.06 22.20
CA ILE A 582 15.56 3.87 20.83
C ILE A 582 15.45 2.39 20.50
N SER A 583 16.53 1.61 20.66
CA SER A 583 16.52 0.15 20.38
C SER A 583 15.45 -0.60 21.19
N ARG A 584 15.15 -0.15 22.41
CA ARG A 584 14.12 -0.77 23.24
C ARG A 584 12.68 -0.41 22.82
N MET A 585 12.46 0.81 22.35
CA MET A 585 11.11 1.37 22.15
C MET A 585 10.68 1.44 20.69
N MET A 586 11.61 1.36 19.75
CA MET A 586 11.34 1.41 18.31
C MET A 586 10.55 0.18 17.85
N SER A 587 9.51 0.42 17.05
CA SER A 587 8.85 -0.60 16.25
C SER A 587 9.48 -0.62 14.85
N PRO A 588 9.77 -1.78 14.25
CA PRO A 588 10.47 -1.86 12.96
C PRO A 588 9.60 -1.44 11.77
N SER A 589 8.29 -1.28 11.97
CA SER A 589 7.32 -1.16 10.89
C SER A 589 6.16 -0.24 11.27
N THR A 590 5.68 0.50 10.26
CA THR A 590 4.38 1.19 10.23
C THR A 590 3.42 0.55 9.22
N ALA A 591 3.68 -0.72 8.88
CA ALA A 591 2.99 -1.50 7.85
C ALA A 591 3.20 -0.98 6.42
N HIS A 592 4.43 -0.56 6.10
CA HIS A 592 4.83 -0.14 4.76
C HIS A 592 5.92 -1.03 4.14
N PRO A 593 5.80 -2.39 4.17
CA PRO A 593 6.82 -3.25 3.60
C PRO A 593 6.91 -3.07 2.08
N VAL A 594 8.13 -2.97 1.56
CA VAL A 594 8.45 -2.83 0.13
C VAL A 594 9.74 -3.57 -0.25
N GLY A 595 10.05 -3.64 -1.55
CA GLY A 595 11.40 -3.94 -2.06
C GLY A 595 11.77 -5.40 -2.27
N THR A 596 10.91 -6.34 -1.86
CA THR A 596 11.16 -7.78 -1.87
C THR A 596 11.14 -8.46 -3.23
N ALA A 597 10.78 -7.73 -4.28
CA ALA A 597 10.92 -8.15 -5.66
C ALA A 597 11.30 -6.93 -6.52
N ALA A 598 12.41 -6.29 -6.17
CA ALA A 598 12.78 -4.95 -6.63
C ALA A 598 12.79 -4.79 -8.15
N LEU A 599 12.26 -3.64 -8.59
CA LEU A 599 12.44 -3.05 -9.90
C LEU A 599 13.86 -2.47 -9.99
N ALA A 600 14.78 -3.23 -10.56
CA ALA A 600 16.19 -2.87 -10.73
C ALA A 600 16.81 -3.76 -11.82
N PRO A 601 17.97 -3.39 -12.38
CA PRO A 601 18.71 -4.28 -13.27
C PRO A 601 19.04 -5.62 -12.60
N ARG A 602 19.03 -6.70 -13.39
CA ARG A 602 19.25 -8.07 -12.88
C ARG A 602 20.60 -8.21 -12.17
N GLU A 603 21.66 -7.59 -12.71
CA GLU A 603 23.01 -7.58 -12.13
C GLU A 603 23.14 -6.76 -10.85
N LEU A 604 22.11 -5.97 -10.51
CA LEU A 604 21.98 -5.21 -9.27
C LEU A 604 20.98 -5.87 -8.31
N GLY A 605 20.76 -7.19 -8.43
CA GLY A 605 19.84 -7.93 -7.59
C GLY A 605 18.37 -7.63 -7.91
N GLY A 606 18.07 -7.07 -9.08
CA GLY A 606 16.70 -6.84 -9.53
C GLY A 606 15.93 -8.12 -9.82
N VAL A 607 14.62 -8.08 -9.57
CA VAL A 607 13.69 -9.19 -9.83
C VAL A 607 12.84 -8.92 -11.06
N VAL A 608 12.46 -7.66 -11.28
CA VAL A 608 11.66 -7.25 -12.45
C VAL A 608 12.35 -6.18 -13.27
N ALA A 609 12.17 -6.27 -14.58
CA ALA A 609 12.61 -5.27 -15.56
C ALA A 609 11.69 -4.02 -15.55
N PRO A 610 12.03 -2.94 -16.28
CA PRO A 610 11.19 -1.73 -16.38
C PRO A 610 9.75 -1.96 -16.85
N ASP A 611 9.48 -3.02 -17.60
CA ASP A 611 8.14 -3.43 -18.01
C ASP A 611 7.43 -4.33 -16.96
N LEU A 612 8.05 -4.53 -15.80
CA LEU A 612 7.65 -5.40 -14.69
C LEU A 612 7.70 -6.91 -14.95
N THR A 613 8.22 -7.34 -16.10
CA THR A 613 8.46 -8.75 -16.38
C THR A 613 9.49 -9.31 -15.39
N VAL A 614 9.21 -10.47 -14.80
CA VAL A 614 10.17 -11.18 -13.93
C VAL A 614 11.31 -11.73 -14.78
N TYR A 615 12.56 -11.38 -14.43
CA TYR A 615 13.74 -11.81 -15.19
C TYR A 615 13.83 -13.33 -15.34
N GLY A 616 14.27 -13.80 -16.51
CA GLY A 616 14.37 -15.24 -16.81
C GLY A 616 13.03 -15.92 -17.02
N THR A 617 11.95 -15.14 -17.19
CA THR A 617 10.61 -15.65 -17.47
C THR A 617 9.90 -14.87 -18.58
N SER A 618 8.80 -15.43 -19.05
CA SER A 618 7.81 -14.76 -19.89
C SER A 618 6.40 -15.02 -19.37
N LYS A 619 5.47 -14.11 -19.69
CA LYS A 619 4.07 -14.16 -19.21
C LYS A 619 3.92 -14.08 -17.69
N LEU A 620 4.90 -13.48 -17.03
CA LEU A 620 4.91 -13.31 -15.58
C LEU A 620 5.40 -11.92 -15.23
N SER A 621 4.55 -11.16 -14.56
CA SER A 621 4.86 -9.82 -14.09
C SER A 621 4.46 -9.64 -12.64
N ILE A 622 5.01 -8.63 -11.98
CA ILE A 622 4.69 -8.29 -10.59
C ILE A 622 4.12 -6.88 -10.50
N ALA A 623 3.00 -6.72 -9.82
CA ALA A 623 2.28 -5.46 -9.70
C ALA A 623 1.82 -5.23 -8.26
N ASP A 624 2.76 -4.98 -7.35
CA ASP A 624 2.49 -4.53 -5.98
C ASP A 624 3.73 -3.86 -5.36
N ASN A 625 3.64 -3.46 -4.09
CA ASN A 625 4.71 -2.74 -3.39
C ASN A 625 6.06 -3.50 -3.27
N SER A 626 6.11 -4.81 -3.55
CA SER A 626 7.36 -5.56 -3.62
C SER A 626 8.33 -5.00 -4.66
N ILE A 627 7.84 -4.35 -5.72
CA ILE A 627 8.70 -3.83 -6.80
C ILE A 627 9.42 -2.54 -6.41
N ILE A 628 8.94 -1.82 -5.40
CA ILE A 628 9.45 -0.49 -5.04
C ILE A 628 10.92 -0.63 -4.58
N PRO A 629 11.92 -0.16 -5.35
CA PRO A 629 13.34 -0.44 -5.06
C PRO A 629 13.84 0.34 -3.84
N LEU A 630 13.33 1.55 -3.64
CA LEU A 630 13.57 2.41 -2.49
C LEU A 630 12.23 2.93 -1.97
N ILE A 631 12.02 2.79 -0.66
CA ILE A 631 10.77 3.24 -0.04
C ILE A 631 10.60 4.76 -0.18
N PRO A 632 9.48 5.26 -0.72
CA PRO A 632 9.25 6.70 -0.82
C PRO A 632 8.90 7.27 0.57
N SER A 633 9.23 8.53 0.82
CA SER A 633 8.89 9.22 2.07
C SER A 633 7.41 9.59 2.19
N THR A 634 6.55 8.58 2.23
CA THR A 634 5.11 8.71 2.37
C THR A 634 4.48 7.38 2.78
N HIS A 635 3.17 7.38 2.98
CA HIS A 635 2.39 6.15 3.11
C HIS A 635 2.27 5.46 1.75
N THR A 636 2.49 4.15 1.67
CA THR A 636 2.69 3.44 0.38
C THR A 636 1.40 3.04 -0.34
N SER A 637 0.22 3.43 0.16
CA SER A 637 -1.07 3.02 -0.41
C SER A 637 -1.38 3.67 -1.76
N SER A 638 -1.12 4.97 -1.91
CA SER A 638 -1.31 5.69 -3.17
C SER A 638 -0.38 5.16 -4.26
N THR A 639 0.87 4.83 -3.89
CA THR A 639 1.87 4.23 -4.77
C THR A 639 1.42 2.86 -5.26
N ALA A 640 0.83 2.04 -4.39
CA ALA A 640 0.28 0.75 -4.79
C ALA A 640 -0.83 0.89 -5.86
N TYR A 641 -1.73 1.86 -5.72
CA TYR A 641 -2.72 2.13 -6.76
C TYR A 641 -2.08 2.63 -8.06
N ALA A 642 -1.09 3.54 -7.98
CA ALA A 642 -0.40 4.05 -9.17
C ALA A 642 0.35 2.94 -9.93
N ILE A 643 0.98 2.01 -9.22
CA ILE A 643 1.58 0.80 -9.80
C ILE A 643 0.51 -0.02 -10.52
N GLY A 644 -0.62 -0.31 -9.85
CA GLY A 644 -1.72 -1.07 -10.45
C GLY A 644 -2.30 -0.41 -11.71
N GLU A 645 -2.48 0.91 -11.69
CA GLU A 645 -2.94 1.67 -12.85
C GLU A 645 -1.94 1.62 -14.00
N LYS A 646 -0.63 1.79 -13.73
CA LYS A 646 0.41 1.77 -14.76
C LYS A 646 0.48 0.42 -15.48
N VAL A 647 0.44 -0.68 -14.73
CA VAL A 647 0.51 -2.05 -15.29
C VAL A 647 -0.63 -2.31 -16.27
N SER A 648 -1.83 -1.84 -15.94
CA SER A 648 -3.01 -2.11 -16.75
C SER A 648 -3.12 -1.33 -18.07
N CYS A 649 -2.36 -0.23 -18.20
CA CYS A 649 -2.44 0.68 -19.36
C CYS A 649 -1.52 0.30 -20.53
N ALA A 650 -0.69 -0.74 -20.39
CA ALA A 650 0.20 -1.24 -21.44
C ALA A 650 -0.54 -2.08 -22.52
N LYS A 651 -1.64 -1.56 -23.10
CA LYS A 651 -2.40 -2.23 -24.18
C LYS A 651 -1.83 -1.88 -25.57
N PRO A 652 -1.61 -2.87 -26.46
CA PRO A 652 -1.15 -2.63 -27.82
C PRO A 652 -2.30 -2.25 -28.78
N ASP A 653 -2.12 -1.17 -29.53
CA ASP A 653 -2.72 -1.02 -30.84
C ASP A 653 -1.93 -1.90 -31.85
N ASN A 654 -2.64 -2.69 -32.66
CA ASN A 654 -2.18 -3.31 -33.92
C ASN A 654 -1.63 -4.75 -33.95
N GLY A 655 -2.13 -5.67 -33.13
CA GLY A 655 -2.15 -7.11 -33.52
C GLY A 655 -0.80 -7.84 -33.60
N GLU A 656 0.27 -7.32 -32.99
CA GLU A 656 1.48 -8.10 -32.70
C GLU A 656 1.42 -8.72 -31.28
N LYS A 657 2.31 -9.70 -31.01
CA LYS A 657 2.29 -10.61 -29.86
C LYS A 657 1.99 -9.90 -28.53
N PRO A 658 1.10 -10.44 -27.67
CA PRO A 658 0.81 -9.88 -26.36
C PRO A 658 1.99 -10.16 -25.42
N MET A 659 2.80 -9.14 -25.18
CA MET A 659 3.71 -9.02 -24.05
C MET A 659 3.40 -7.65 -23.43
N ILE A 660 3.49 -7.52 -22.11
CA ILE A 660 3.55 -6.20 -21.48
C ILE A 660 4.75 -5.49 -22.10
N VAL A 661 4.50 -4.55 -22.99
CA VAL A 661 5.54 -3.73 -23.58
C VAL A 661 5.13 -2.31 -23.28
N VAL A 662 5.85 -1.70 -22.34
CA VAL A 662 5.86 -0.25 -22.23
C VAL A 662 6.96 0.22 -23.18
N ARG A 663 6.55 0.72 -24.35
CA ARG A 663 7.45 1.40 -25.30
C ARG A 663 6.86 2.76 -25.61
N GLY A 664 7.56 3.78 -25.14
CA GLY A 664 7.43 5.14 -25.66
C GLY A 664 8.01 5.24 -27.07
N GLU A 665 7.16 5.56 -28.05
CA GLU A 665 7.51 6.51 -29.11
C GLU A 665 6.31 7.44 -29.31
N LEU A 666 6.60 8.75 -29.38
CA LEU A 666 5.65 9.79 -29.75
C LEU A 666 4.87 9.40 -31.03
N MET A 667 3.54 9.26 -30.95
CA MET A 667 2.55 9.96 -31.80
C MET A 667 1.12 9.46 -31.52
N PHE A 668 0.23 10.40 -31.19
CA PHE A 668 -1.24 10.36 -31.24
C PHE A 668 -1.90 9.07 -31.77
N VAL A 669 -2.49 8.23 -30.92
CA VAL A 669 -3.66 7.37 -31.25
C VAL A 669 -4.54 7.14 -30.01
N LEU A 670 -5.85 7.09 -30.25
CA LEU A 670 -6.96 7.08 -29.30
C LEU A 670 -7.03 5.79 -28.45
N GLY A 671 -7.14 5.93 -27.12
CA GLY A 671 -7.53 4.81 -26.25
C GLY A 671 -7.61 5.14 -24.76
N CYS A 672 -6.70 5.96 -24.23
CA CYS A 672 -6.77 6.50 -22.87
C CYS A 672 -7.12 7.98 -22.94
N ARG A 673 -8.40 8.35 -23.07
CA ARG A 673 -8.79 9.76 -22.99
C ARG A 673 -8.71 10.23 -21.54
N TYR A 674 -7.79 11.15 -21.27
CA TYR A 674 -8.06 12.30 -20.40
C TYR A 674 -9.23 13.04 -21.06
N ASP A 675 -10.44 12.93 -20.50
CA ASP A 675 -11.51 13.85 -20.85
C ASP A 675 -11.30 15.12 -20.03
N THR A 676 -10.47 16.03 -20.53
CA THR A 676 -10.49 17.41 -20.05
C THR A 676 -11.67 18.10 -20.73
N SER A 677 -12.87 17.90 -20.19
CA SER A 677 -14.02 18.76 -20.45
C SER A 677 -14.52 19.36 -19.15
#